data_AF-A0A3M6ZHG7-F1
#
_entry.id   AF-A0A3M6ZHG7-F1
#
_cell.length_a   1.000
_cell.length_b   1.000
_cell.length_c   1.000
_cell.angle_alpha   90.00
_cell.angle_beta   90.00
_cell.angle_gamma   90.00
#
_symmetry.space_group_name_H-M   'P 1'
#
loop_
_entity.id
_entity.type
_entity.pdbx_description
1 polymer ?
#
loop_
_entity_poly.entity_id
_entity_poly.type
_entity_poly.pdbx_seq_one_letter_code
_entity_poly.pdbx_strand_id
1 'polypeptide(L)'
;MPTPQSTVYSKDEELGKRDDDFRPKRSSTANSLMQPWQWRKRRLFLVVAVALFVYVFVKNIPTDLGPADERLGYPMRRPGQVPRSRPQQGTLPGYPMTEPVGAPRRLPQKDEEADIHYYDGPIRYHRLALSLRGIQRTKGSALDNRNVLFSVSSLKSAANLMPMACEMARWDRNYVHFALHGRDSLPLQDILEINGVSKEDCPVSFHDARAEYSEYSSDQRAEAAVAGSMKHFQDYMHPQAIITDDGEVEEAFHARALRRKGKDMGVTVIEIPAGRYEEFFYMTRLDSGSLSNWFRPNVDILVHATPGNSGSLLRLLSSLESACYTGLRLPKLTIELPNDVEPAVQKYLALMDWPQGSGSSHEKQSAVTLHHRISSSHQTPEQASIHFLESIFPKNTVDNHVLILSPQAELNPMYLQYLHYLILEYKYSKFAAPDSENLLGISLDVPSTFLNGSNGFSAPKVADAPSAKLLSEKDHDQQGPSPFLYQAPSAAASLIFGSKWATMHDFLTKRINARHAGFSRKLEKLVSETEPSWLEYLLELMRARGYYIFHPATPFVTMHNELAQIPEEYLRRPEEDKKATKDPETAPSEEEDFLLASNEPTLHEHVEHEPRTTQPLHSLLPFAGDLPELAHLPFISHQGEHIDFAQVAEQRDTYLPYFRQHVGGCAPEEAARKRVPHDSNTNDLFCLPGVEVEYEDEMETEAAAKTGVEEIEGVSLD
;
A
#
# COMPACT_ATOMS: atom_id res chain seq x y z
N MET A 1 51.86 -34.22 -0.30
CA MET A 1 52.95 -33.80 -1.21
C MET A 1 52.75 -34.48 -2.56
N PRO A 2 52.37 -33.67 -3.55
CA PRO A 2 53.00 -33.73 -4.87
C PRO A 2 53.39 -32.34 -5.37
N THR A 3 54.48 -32.27 -6.13
CA THR A 3 54.72 -31.23 -7.15
C THR A 3 53.96 -31.61 -8.43
N PRO A 4 53.54 -30.65 -9.27
CA PRO A 4 54.24 -30.42 -10.55
C PRO A 4 54.26 -28.93 -10.99
N GLN A 5 55.43 -28.42 -11.43
CA GLN A 5 55.85 -28.16 -12.82
C GLN A 5 55.25 -26.92 -13.54
N SER A 6 56.03 -25.83 -13.46
CA SER A 6 56.57 -24.96 -14.52
C SER A 6 55.90 -24.79 -15.91
N THR A 7 55.69 -23.50 -16.22
CA THR A 7 55.95 -22.76 -17.49
C THR A 7 55.08 -23.10 -18.72
N VAL A 8 54.52 -22.12 -19.45
CA VAL A 8 55.25 -21.12 -20.26
C VAL A 8 54.44 -19.82 -20.42
N TYR A 9 55.14 -18.69 -20.32
CA TYR A 9 54.74 -17.32 -20.68
C TYR A 9 54.75 -17.11 -22.22
N SER A 10 53.76 -16.36 -22.73
CA SER A 10 53.98 -15.30 -23.74
C SER A 10 53.05 -14.13 -23.36
N LYS A 11 53.56 -13.01 -22.81
CA LYS A 11 53.99 -11.79 -23.51
C LYS A 11 52.92 -11.29 -24.50
N ASP A 12 52.23 -10.21 -24.13
CA ASP A 12 52.47 -8.82 -24.58
C ASP A 12 51.80 -8.65 -25.97
N GLU A 13 50.84 -7.76 -26.24
CA GLU A 13 50.67 -6.35 -25.87
C GLU A 13 49.26 -5.90 -26.34
N GLU A 14 48.68 -4.98 -25.57
CA GLU A 14 47.95 -3.78 -26.03
C GLU A 14 46.55 -3.83 -26.68
N LEU A 15 45.62 -3.30 -25.87
CA LEU A 15 44.77 -2.12 -26.14
C LEU A 15 43.65 -2.22 -27.18
N GLY A 16 42.44 -2.06 -26.65
CA GLY A 16 41.50 -1.08 -27.17
C GLY A 16 40.52 -1.62 -28.19
N LYS A 17 39.28 -1.89 -27.76
CA LYS A 17 38.12 -1.00 -27.97
C LYS A 17 36.84 -1.80 -27.70
N ARG A 18 36.02 -1.24 -26.81
CA ARG A 18 34.70 -1.70 -26.41
C ARG A 18 33.73 -1.38 -27.55
N ASP A 19 33.14 -2.40 -28.16
CA ASP A 19 32.12 -2.29 -29.20
C ASP A 19 30.79 -1.82 -28.58
N ASP A 20 30.61 -0.51 -28.50
CA ASP A 20 29.33 0.17 -28.28
C ASP A 20 29.08 1.10 -29.48
N ASP A 21 28.38 0.62 -30.52
CA ASP A 21 27.86 1.47 -31.61
C ASP A 21 26.69 0.80 -32.35
N PHE A 22 25.50 0.80 -31.74
CA PHE A 22 24.23 0.66 -32.47
C PHE A 22 23.46 1.98 -32.44
N ARG A 23 23.77 2.88 -33.39
CA ARG A 23 22.86 3.96 -33.79
C ARG A 23 21.92 3.49 -34.90
N PRO A 24 20.60 3.67 -34.78
CA PRO A 24 19.66 3.36 -35.86
C PRO A 24 19.75 4.43 -36.95
N LYS A 25 20.12 4.02 -38.18
CA LYS A 25 19.97 4.88 -39.37
C LYS A 25 18.53 4.83 -39.88
N ARG A 26 17.91 6.01 -39.92
CA ARG A 26 16.74 6.33 -40.75
C ARG A 26 17.01 5.94 -42.22
N SER A 27 16.06 5.25 -42.84
CA SER A 27 15.87 5.31 -44.29
C SER A 27 14.40 5.58 -44.59
N SER A 28 14.22 6.51 -45.51
CA SER A 28 12.96 7.06 -46.00
C SER A 28 12.55 6.34 -47.28
N THR A 29 11.24 6.09 -47.41
CA THR A 29 10.42 5.91 -48.62
C THR A 29 11.06 5.41 -49.93
N ALA A 30 10.53 4.30 -50.47
CA ALA A 30 9.71 4.33 -51.70
C ALA A 30 9.29 2.91 -52.17
N ASN A 31 7.99 2.78 -52.47
CA ASN A 31 7.32 1.97 -53.49
C ASN A 31 7.81 0.55 -53.85
N SER A 32 6.91 -0.41 -53.67
CA SER A 32 6.78 -1.57 -54.57
C SER A 32 5.33 -2.08 -54.61
N LEU A 33 4.53 -1.42 -55.44
CA LEU A 33 3.36 -1.99 -56.08
C LEU A 33 3.86 -3.06 -57.05
N MET A 34 3.82 -4.34 -56.64
CA MET A 34 3.59 -5.51 -57.49
C MET A 34 3.84 -6.79 -56.69
N GLN A 35 2.78 -7.54 -56.37
CA GLN A 35 2.70 -9.02 -56.51
C GLN A 35 1.30 -9.53 -56.05
N PRO A 36 0.26 -9.52 -56.90
CA PRO A 36 -1.07 -10.02 -56.51
C PRO A 36 -1.40 -11.43 -57.05
N TRP A 37 -0.42 -12.34 -57.23
CA TRP A 37 -0.71 -13.69 -57.79
C TRP A 37 -0.51 -14.83 -56.79
N GLN A 38 0.44 -14.78 -55.86
CA GLN A 38 0.78 -15.95 -55.04
C GLN A 38 -0.15 -16.18 -53.81
N TRP A 39 -0.97 -15.20 -53.45
CA TRP A 39 -1.85 -15.27 -52.27
C TRP A 39 -3.19 -15.99 -52.51
N ARG A 40 -3.64 -16.16 -53.76
CA ARG A 40 -4.88 -16.88 -54.07
C ARG A 40 -4.77 -18.40 -53.93
N LYS A 41 -3.61 -18.99 -54.24
CA LYS A 41 -3.43 -20.46 -54.15
C LYS A 41 -3.39 -20.96 -52.71
N ARG A 42 -2.82 -20.18 -51.77
CA ARG A 42 -2.80 -20.54 -50.34
C ARG A 42 -4.18 -20.48 -49.69
N ARG A 43 -5.01 -19.48 -50.02
CA ARG A 43 -6.39 -19.41 -49.50
C ARG A 43 -7.27 -20.54 -50.05
N LEU A 44 -7.10 -20.91 -51.32
CA LEU A 44 -7.88 -22.00 -51.92
C LEU A 44 -7.50 -23.37 -51.33
N PHE A 45 -6.22 -23.62 -51.07
CA PHE A 45 -5.78 -24.82 -50.35
C PHE A 45 -6.30 -24.87 -48.91
N LEU A 46 -6.32 -23.73 -48.21
CA LEU A 46 -6.82 -23.66 -46.84
C LEU A 46 -8.33 -23.91 -46.79
N VAL A 47 -9.10 -23.38 -47.75
CA VAL A 47 -10.54 -23.65 -47.87
C VAL A 47 -10.81 -25.11 -48.19
N VAL A 48 -10.04 -25.73 -49.10
CA VAL A 48 -10.17 -27.16 -49.41
C VAL A 48 -9.79 -28.02 -48.21
N ALA A 49 -8.72 -27.68 -47.49
CA ALA A 49 -8.31 -28.39 -46.28
C ALA A 49 -9.36 -28.30 -45.17
N VAL A 50 -9.94 -27.13 -44.95
CA VAL A 50 -11.04 -26.93 -44.00
C VAL A 50 -12.28 -27.72 -44.43
N ALA A 51 -12.64 -27.71 -45.72
CA ALA A 51 -13.76 -28.49 -46.24
C ALA A 51 -13.54 -30.00 -46.07
N LEU A 52 -12.31 -30.50 -46.28
CA LEU A 52 -11.94 -31.89 -46.05
C LEU A 52 -11.98 -32.25 -44.56
N PHE A 53 -11.54 -31.34 -43.70
CA PHE A 53 -11.61 -31.51 -42.25
C PHE A 53 -13.05 -31.56 -41.76
N VAL A 54 -13.92 -30.66 -42.24
CA VAL A 54 -15.36 -30.68 -41.95
C VAL A 54 -16.00 -31.96 -42.51
N TYR A 55 -15.63 -32.40 -43.71
CA TYR A 55 -16.16 -33.64 -44.29
C TYR A 55 -15.78 -34.88 -43.46
N VAL A 56 -14.52 -35.00 -43.05
CA VAL A 56 -14.06 -36.10 -42.19
C VAL A 56 -14.72 -36.01 -40.81
N PHE A 57 -14.87 -34.80 -40.26
CA PHE A 57 -15.54 -34.59 -38.98
C PHE A 57 -17.01 -35.03 -39.05
N VAL A 58 -17.76 -34.58 -40.05
CA VAL A 58 -19.17 -34.97 -40.25
C VAL A 58 -19.33 -36.46 -40.49
N LYS A 59 -18.41 -37.10 -41.23
CA LYS A 59 -18.48 -38.54 -41.52
C LYS A 59 -18.09 -39.44 -40.34
N ASN A 60 -17.33 -38.92 -39.38
CA ASN A 60 -16.90 -39.61 -38.17
C ASN A 60 -17.67 -39.17 -36.90
N ILE A 61 -18.78 -38.44 -37.03
CA ILE A 61 -19.70 -38.22 -35.90
C ILE A 61 -20.39 -39.56 -35.60
N PRO A 62 -20.16 -40.19 -34.43
CA PRO A 62 -20.93 -41.35 -34.03
C PRO A 62 -22.38 -40.93 -33.83
N THR A 63 -23.31 -41.55 -34.56
CA THR A 63 -24.74 -41.23 -34.58
C THR A 63 -25.52 -41.67 -33.32
N ASP A 64 -24.83 -42.00 -32.22
CA ASP A 64 -25.44 -42.42 -30.95
C ASP A 64 -25.32 -41.39 -29.82
N LEU A 65 -25.10 -40.12 -30.16
CA LEU A 65 -25.11 -39.04 -29.18
C LEU A 65 -26.41 -38.25 -29.33
N GLY A 66 -27.32 -38.43 -28.37
CA GLY A 66 -28.58 -37.70 -28.26
C GLY A 66 -28.43 -36.17 -28.25
N PRO A 67 -29.55 -35.44 -28.37
CA PRO A 67 -29.54 -34.00 -28.59
C PRO A 67 -28.81 -33.24 -27.47
N ALA A 68 -28.07 -32.19 -27.85
CA ALA A 68 -27.16 -31.43 -26.99
C ALA A 68 -27.83 -30.79 -25.75
N ASP A 69 -29.15 -30.69 -25.75
CA ASP A 69 -29.94 -30.12 -24.64
C ASP A 69 -29.86 -30.97 -23.36
N GLU A 70 -29.64 -32.29 -23.47
CA GLU A 70 -29.48 -33.20 -22.32
C GLU A 70 -28.07 -33.14 -21.69
N ARG A 71 -27.07 -32.59 -22.39
CA ARG A 71 -25.68 -32.54 -21.91
C ARG A 71 -25.30 -31.29 -21.13
N LEU A 72 -26.06 -30.20 -21.27
CA LEU A 72 -25.69 -28.88 -20.72
C LEU A 72 -26.65 -28.35 -19.66
N GLY A 73 -27.71 -29.07 -19.29
CA GLY A 73 -28.54 -28.78 -18.12
C GLY A 73 -29.26 -27.42 -18.09
N TYR A 74 -29.21 -26.64 -19.18
CA TYR A 74 -29.87 -25.34 -19.29
C TYR A 74 -30.44 -25.15 -20.71
N PRO A 75 -31.74 -24.79 -20.86
CA PRO A 75 -32.30 -24.51 -22.17
C PRO A 75 -31.83 -23.13 -22.66
N MET A 76 -30.99 -23.08 -23.70
CA MET A 76 -30.74 -21.85 -24.44
C MET A 76 -32.01 -21.45 -25.22
N ARG A 77 -32.68 -20.38 -24.79
CA ARG A 77 -33.70 -19.69 -25.59
C ARG A 77 -33.05 -18.99 -26.78
N ARG A 78 -33.39 -19.39 -28.01
CA ARG A 78 -33.14 -18.57 -29.21
C ARG A 78 -34.16 -17.41 -29.27
N PRO A 79 -33.75 -16.17 -29.61
CA PRO A 79 -34.70 -15.07 -29.82
C PRO A 79 -35.45 -15.28 -31.15
N GLY A 80 -36.78 -15.20 -31.13
CA GLY A 80 -37.55 -14.94 -32.36
C GLY A 80 -38.53 -16.00 -32.88
N GLN A 81 -38.98 -16.97 -32.08
CA GLN A 81 -40.14 -17.78 -32.47
C GLN A 81 -41.18 -17.85 -31.35
N VAL A 82 -42.35 -17.30 -31.62
CA VAL A 82 -43.57 -17.46 -30.82
C VAL A 82 -44.41 -18.54 -31.50
N PRO A 83 -44.55 -19.76 -30.93
CA PRO A 83 -45.66 -20.63 -31.31
C PRO A 83 -46.83 -20.35 -30.37
N ARG A 84 -47.91 -19.82 -30.94
CA ARG A 84 -49.25 -19.88 -30.36
C ARG A 84 -49.65 -21.35 -30.23
N SER A 85 -49.40 -21.94 -29.07
CA SER A 85 -50.03 -23.20 -28.67
C SER A 85 -50.53 -23.02 -27.25
N ARG A 86 -51.86 -23.13 -27.09
CA ARG A 86 -52.59 -23.17 -25.81
C ARG A 86 -51.83 -24.04 -24.80
N PRO A 87 -51.58 -23.58 -23.57
CA PRO A 87 -51.06 -24.45 -22.54
C PRO A 87 -52.17 -25.43 -22.14
N GLN A 88 -52.05 -26.68 -22.59
CA GLN A 88 -52.60 -27.79 -21.81
C GLN A 88 -51.91 -27.73 -20.44
N GLN A 89 -52.71 -27.84 -19.38
CA GLN A 89 -52.27 -28.01 -18.01
C GLN A 89 -51.40 -29.28 -17.88
N GLY A 90 -50.14 -29.16 -18.26
CA GLY A 90 -49.06 -29.99 -17.76
C GLY A 90 -48.39 -29.19 -16.65
N THR A 91 -48.70 -29.53 -15.42
CA THR A 91 -47.96 -29.12 -14.23
C THR A 91 -46.47 -29.31 -14.52
N LEU A 92 -45.72 -28.22 -14.70
CA LEU A 92 -44.29 -28.21 -14.40
C LEU A 92 -44.15 -28.86 -13.02
N PRO A 93 -43.27 -29.86 -12.83
CA PRO A 93 -43.10 -30.47 -11.51
C PRO A 93 -42.79 -29.33 -10.54
N GLY A 94 -43.75 -29.03 -9.67
CA GLY A 94 -43.62 -28.00 -8.66
C GLY A 94 -42.45 -28.41 -7.78
N TYR A 95 -41.33 -27.70 -7.92
CA TYR A 95 -40.21 -27.90 -7.03
C TYR A 95 -40.68 -27.60 -5.60
N PRO A 96 -40.40 -28.47 -4.62
CA PRO A 96 -40.78 -28.20 -3.25
C PRO A 96 -40.11 -26.89 -2.80
N MET A 97 -40.92 -25.90 -2.44
CA MET A 97 -40.44 -24.65 -1.84
C MET A 97 -39.91 -24.85 -0.41
N THR A 98 -40.21 -26.00 0.18
CA THR A 98 -39.85 -26.38 1.53
C THR A 98 -38.54 -27.16 1.55
N GLU A 99 -37.67 -26.80 2.48
CA GLU A 99 -36.40 -27.50 2.71
C GLU A 99 -36.65 -28.98 3.06
N PRO A 100 -35.95 -29.93 2.40
CA PRO A 100 -36.14 -31.34 2.67
C PRO A 100 -35.61 -31.72 4.05
N VAL A 101 -36.38 -32.53 4.78
CA VAL A 101 -36.03 -32.99 6.13
C VAL A 101 -35.49 -34.43 6.07
N GLY A 102 -34.33 -34.67 6.69
CA GLY A 102 -33.71 -35.99 6.82
C GLY A 102 -32.54 -36.25 5.86
N ALA A 103 -31.91 -37.42 5.97
CA ALA A 103 -30.75 -37.78 5.17
C ALA A 103 -31.09 -38.01 3.68
N PRO A 104 -30.21 -37.59 2.74
CA PRO A 104 -30.39 -37.86 1.32
C PRO A 104 -30.32 -39.38 1.03
N ARG A 105 -30.89 -39.80 -0.10
CA ARG A 105 -30.85 -41.23 -0.47
C ARG A 105 -29.42 -41.64 -0.81
N ARG A 106 -28.88 -42.62 -0.08
CA ARG A 106 -27.57 -43.24 -0.36
C ARG A 106 -27.68 -44.19 -1.54
N LEU A 107 -26.82 -44.03 -2.54
CA LEU A 107 -26.65 -45.02 -3.60
C LEU A 107 -25.95 -46.25 -3.00
N PRO A 108 -26.38 -47.48 -3.31
CA PRO A 108 -25.76 -48.68 -2.75
C PRO A 108 -24.33 -48.83 -3.28
N GLN A 109 -23.34 -48.63 -2.41
CA GLN A 109 -21.91 -48.86 -2.68
C GLN A 109 -21.37 -49.97 -1.78
N LYS A 110 -20.33 -50.66 -2.26
CA LYS A 110 -19.93 -52.02 -1.83
C LYS A 110 -18.90 -52.08 -0.70
N ASP A 111 -18.38 -50.93 -0.25
CA ASP A 111 -17.36 -50.85 0.78
C ASP A 111 -17.92 -50.12 2.00
N GLU A 112 -18.13 -50.87 3.08
CA GLU A 112 -18.67 -50.41 4.36
C GLU A 112 -17.56 -49.82 5.24
N GLU A 113 -17.19 -48.58 4.97
CA GLU A 113 -16.86 -47.60 6.02
C GLU A 113 -17.65 -46.34 5.67
N ALA A 114 -18.65 -46.03 6.49
CA ALA A 114 -19.68 -45.06 6.14
C ALA A 114 -19.13 -43.63 6.20
N ASP A 115 -18.57 -43.13 5.10
CA ASP A 115 -18.33 -41.70 4.94
C ASP A 115 -19.67 -40.96 5.10
N ILE A 116 -19.72 -40.05 6.07
CA ILE A 116 -20.90 -39.22 6.37
C ILE A 116 -21.11 -38.21 5.22
N HIS A 117 -20.06 -37.88 4.48
CA HIS A 117 -20.02 -36.85 3.44
C HIS A 117 -20.10 -37.43 2.02
N TYR A 118 -21.18 -38.13 1.70
CA TYR A 118 -21.34 -38.88 0.43
C TYR A 118 -22.26 -38.21 -0.61
N TYR A 119 -22.88 -37.07 -0.30
CA TYR A 119 -23.90 -36.47 -1.16
C TYR A 119 -23.31 -35.46 -2.16
N ASP A 120 -23.55 -35.72 -3.45
CA ASP A 120 -23.10 -34.91 -4.61
C ASP A 120 -24.27 -34.33 -5.44
N GLY A 121 -25.45 -34.17 -4.84
CA GLY A 121 -26.63 -33.67 -5.55
C GLY A 121 -26.59 -32.16 -5.88
N PRO A 122 -27.65 -31.64 -6.51
CA PRO A 122 -27.76 -30.21 -6.85
C PRO A 122 -27.63 -29.32 -5.61
N ILE A 123 -27.20 -28.08 -5.79
CA ILE A 123 -26.99 -27.10 -4.71
C ILE A 123 -28.11 -26.07 -4.73
N ARG A 124 -28.76 -25.87 -3.59
CA ARG A 124 -29.84 -24.90 -3.40
C ARG A 124 -29.70 -24.19 -2.06
N TYR A 125 -29.98 -22.89 -2.05
CA TYR A 125 -29.95 -22.06 -0.84
C TYR A 125 -31.34 -21.55 -0.49
N HIS A 126 -32.09 -22.35 0.27
CA HIS A 126 -33.43 -21.97 0.70
C HIS A 126 -33.41 -20.81 1.71
N ARG A 127 -32.42 -20.80 2.60
CA ARG A 127 -32.31 -19.85 3.72
C ARG A 127 -31.63 -18.53 3.31
N LEU A 128 -30.60 -18.59 2.46
CA LEU A 128 -29.84 -17.43 1.99
C LEU A 128 -30.71 -16.40 1.27
N ALA A 129 -31.64 -16.85 0.42
CA ALA A 129 -32.51 -15.95 -0.33
C ALA A 129 -33.40 -15.09 0.58
N LEU A 130 -33.77 -15.59 1.76
CA LEU A 130 -34.58 -14.84 2.73
C LEU A 130 -33.77 -13.75 3.41
N SER A 131 -32.53 -14.06 3.83
CA SER A 131 -31.65 -13.10 4.50
C SER A 131 -31.14 -12.00 3.54
N LEU A 132 -30.84 -12.35 2.29
CA LEU A 132 -30.43 -11.38 1.26
C LEU A 132 -31.53 -10.39 0.87
N ARG A 133 -32.81 -10.77 0.98
CA ARG A 133 -33.91 -9.81 0.79
C ARG A 133 -34.04 -8.83 1.95
N GLY A 134 -33.53 -9.16 3.13
CA GLY A 134 -33.57 -8.32 4.33
C GLY A 134 -32.60 -7.13 4.29
N ILE A 135 -31.57 -7.17 3.44
CA ILE A 135 -30.48 -6.18 3.43
C ILE A 135 -30.67 -5.04 2.42
N GLN A 136 -31.90 -4.76 1.99
CA GLN A 136 -32.17 -3.68 1.01
C GLN A 136 -31.64 -2.30 1.44
N ARG A 137 -31.47 -2.07 2.74
CA ARG A 137 -30.98 -0.80 3.29
C ARG A 137 -29.46 -0.62 3.15
N THR A 138 -28.69 -1.67 2.87
CA THR A 138 -27.22 -1.61 2.82
C THR A 138 -26.67 -1.23 1.44
N LYS A 139 -27.53 -0.71 0.55
CA LYS A 139 -27.17 -0.28 -0.82
C LYS A 139 -26.46 -1.37 -1.64
N GLY A 140 -26.80 -2.64 -1.43
CA GLY A 140 -26.20 -3.78 -2.13
C GLY A 140 -26.40 -3.81 -3.65
N SER A 141 -27.22 -2.92 -4.23
CA SER A 141 -27.33 -2.74 -5.68
C SER A 141 -26.22 -1.87 -6.29
N ALA A 142 -25.50 -1.10 -5.47
CA ALA A 142 -24.39 -0.27 -5.90
C ALA A 142 -23.07 -1.07 -5.85
N LEU A 143 -22.25 -0.94 -6.89
CA LEU A 143 -20.90 -1.50 -6.93
C LEU A 143 -20.00 -0.87 -5.86
N ASP A 144 -20.23 0.41 -5.56
CA ASP A 144 -19.58 1.13 -4.48
C ASP A 144 -20.54 1.25 -3.28
N ASN A 145 -20.22 0.54 -2.20
CA ASN A 145 -21.01 0.53 -0.97
C ASN A 145 -20.12 0.33 0.27
N ARG A 146 -20.75 0.14 1.44
CA ARG A 146 -20.09 -0.03 2.74
C ARG A 146 -20.16 -1.47 3.27
N ASN A 147 -20.44 -2.44 2.40
CA ASN A 147 -20.73 -3.81 2.82
C ASN A 147 -19.42 -4.59 3.04
N VAL A 148 -19.28 -5.16 4.24
CA VAL A 148 -18.16 -6.04 4.61
C VAL A 148 -18.74 -7.39 5.03
N LEU A 149 -18.19 -8.48 4.49
CA LEU A 149 -18.69 -9.82 4.72
C LEU A 149 -17.72 -10.66 5.57
N PHE A 150 -18.11 -11.00 6.79
CA PHE A 150 -17.50 -12.09 7.53
C PHE A 150 -18.04 -13.42 6.99
N SER A 151 -17.15 -14.33 6.61
CA SER A 151 -17.53 -15.64 6.07
C SER A 151 -16.84 -16.73 6.86
N VAL A 152 -17.62 -17.63 7.43
CA VAL A 152 -17.11 -18.76 8.24
C VAL A 152 -17.81 -20.04 7.87
N SER A 153 -17.15 -21.17 8.10
CA SER A 153 -17.76 -22.50 7.95
C SER A 153 -17.72 -23.31 9.24
N SER A 154 -16.64 -23.23 10.01
CA SER A 154 -16.47 -23.89 11.30
C SER A 154 -17.16 -23.12 12.43
N LEU A 155 -17.79 -23.84 13.37
CA LEU A 155 -18.34 -23.24 14.59
C LEU A 155 -17.24 -22.58 15.45
N LYS A 156 -16.01 -23.08 15.39
CA LYS A 156 -14.87 -22.49 16.12
C LYS A 156 -14.53 -21.12 15.55
N SER A 157 -14.41 -21.02 14.22
CA SER A 157 -14.17 -19.76 13.52
C SER A 157 -15.33 -18.78 13.70
N ALA A 158 -16.56 -19.29 13.76
CA ALA A 158 -17.72 -18.47 14.09
C ALA A 158 -17.60 -17.83 15.49
N ALA A 159 -17.21 -18.60 16.51
CA ALA A 159 -17.02 -18.08 17.87
C ALA A 159 -15.88 -17.05 17.96
N ASN A 160 -14.80 -17.23 17.19
CA ASN A 160 -13.65 -16.32 17.21
C ASN A 160 -13.93 -14.98 16.50
N LEU A 161 -14.62 -15.01 15.35
CA LEU A 161 -14.83 -13.82 14.52
C LEU A 161 -16.09 -13.03 14.86
N MET A 162 -17.05 -13.63 15.55
CA MET A 162 -18.31 -12.96 15.89
C MET A 162 -18.11 -11.72 16.79
N PRO A 163 -17.25 -11.73 17.84
CA PRO A 163 -16.94 -10.52 18.60
C PRO A 163 -16.35 -9.40 17.72
N MET A 164 -15.46 -9.74 16.79
CA MET A 164 -14.84 -8.79 15.87
C MET A 164 -15.87 -8.19 14.89
N ALA A 165 -16.78 -9.00 14.37
CA ALA A 165 -17.87 -8.54 13.50
C ALA A 165 -18.84 -7.61 14.25
N CYS A 166 -19.19 -7.97 15.50
CA CYS A 166 -20.06 -7.14 16.33
C CYS A 166 -19.41 -5.80 16.69
N GLU A 167 -18.12 -5.81 17.02
CA GLU A 167 -17.38 -4.58 17.27
C GLU A 167 -17.36 -3.70 16.01
N MET A 168 -16.99 -4.23 14.85
CA MET A 168 -16.97 -3.47 13.59
C MET A 168 -18.33 -2.84 13.27
N ALA A 169 -19.42 -3.55 13.57
CA ALA A 169 -20.77 -3.04 13.36
C ALA A 169 -21.14 -1.91 14.33
N ARG A 170 -20.58 -1.88 15.55
CA ARG A 170 -20.83 -0.81 16.55
C ARG A 170 -20.26 0.54 16.15
N TRP A 171 -19.17 0.55 15.39
CA TRP A 171 -18.55 1.80 14.89
C TRP A 171 -19.33 2.45 13.75
N ASP A 172 -20.32 1.75 13.16
CA ASP A 172 -21.19 2.23 12.08
C ASP A 172 -20.46 2.83 10.86
N ARG A 173 -19.17 2.51 10.70
CA ARG A 173 -18.38 2.84 9.50
C ARG A 173 -18.75 1.91 8.34
N ASN A 174 -19.11 0.66 8.64
CA ASN A 174 -19.41 -0.40 7.68
C ASN A 174 -20.76 -1.07 7.96
N TYR A 175 -21.42 -1.52 6.89
CA TYR A 175 -22.52 -2.47 7.01
C TYR A 175 -21.95 -3.89 7.07
N VAL A 176 -21.94 -4.44 8.28
CA VAL A 176 -21.33 -5.75 8.54
C VAL A 176 -22.33 -6.87 8.32
N HIS A 177 -21.91 -7.83 7.51
CA HIS A 177 -22.65 -9.05 7.19
C HIS A 177 -21.87 -10.27 7.69
N PHE A 178 -22.57 -11.28 8.20
CA PHE A 178 -21.94 -12.50 8.70
C PHE A 178 -22.59 -13.72 8.06
N ALA A 179 -21.83 -14.51 7.29
CA ALA A 179 -22.33 -15.64 6.52
C ALA A 179 -21.77 -16.97 7.00
N LEU A 180 -22.67 -17.92 7.27
CA LEU A 180 -22.34 -19.28 7.68
C LEU A 180 -22.45 -20.26 6.50
N HIS A 181 -21.36 -20.98 6.22
CA HIS A 181 -21.24 -21.92 5.10
C HIS A 181 -21.03 -23.40 5.52
N GLY A 182 -21.01 -23.67 6.82
CA GLY A 182 -20.62 -24.93 7.42
C GLY A 182 -21.47 -26.15 7.12
N ARG A 183 -20.97 -27.32 7.53
CA ARG A 183 -21.70 -28.60 7.48
C ARG A 183 -22.61 -28.81 8.67
N ASP A 184 -22.40 -28.08 9.76
CA ASP A 184 -23.18 -28.21 10.98
C ASP A 184 -24.67 -27.98 10.74
N SER A 185 -25.50 -28.77 11.40
CA SER A 185 -26.96 -28.74 11.27
C SER A 185 -27.66 -27.80 12.25
N LEU A 186 -26.92 -27.19 13.18
CA LEU A 186 -27.46 -26.26 14.19
C LEU A 186 -28.17 -25.07 13.52
N PRO A 187 -29.41 -24.71 13.90
CA PRO A 187 -30.07 -23.56 13.33
C PRO A 187 -29.33 -22.28 13.70
N LEU A 188 -29.40 -21.27 12.83
CA LEU A 188 -28.66 -20.01 13.03
C LEU A 188 -28.97 -19.35 14.38
N GLN A 189 -30.22 -19.44 14.83
CA GLN A 189 -30.66 -18.86 16.10
C GLN A 189 -29.93 -19.48 17.30
N ASP A 190 -29.79 -20.80 17.34
CA ASP A 190 -29.08 -21.50 18.42
C ASP A 190 -27.59 -21.13 18.42
N ILE A 191 -26.97 -20.97 17.25
CA ILE A 191 -25.57 -20.53 17.14
C ILE A 191 -25.40 -19.13 17.75
N LEU A 192 -26.33 -18.21 17.47
CA LEU A 192 -26.29 -16.86 18.05
C LEU A 192 -26.50 -16.88 19.56
N GLU A 193 -27.43 -17.70 20.05
CA GLU A 193 -27.71 -17.84 21.49
C GLU A 193 -26.53 -18.44 22.26
N ILE A 194 -25.87 -19.46 21.70
CA ILE A 194 -24.67 -20.08 22.30
C ILE A 194 -23.51 -19.07 22.39
N ASN A 195 -23.37 -18.19 21.40
CA ASN A 195 -22.35 -17.14 21.39
C ASN A 195 -22.77 -15.87 22.15
N GLY A 196 -23.95 -15.87 22.80
CA GLY A 196 -24.43 -14.74 23.59
C GLY A 196 -24.75 -13.49 22.77
N VAL A 197 -25.04 -13.64 21.47
CA VAL A 197 -25.29 -12.51 20.58
C VAL A 197 -26.78 -12.22 20.47
N SER A 198 -27.17 -11.05 20.97
CA SER A 198 -28.50 -10.48 20.76
C SER A 198 -28.49 -9.51 19.57
N LYS A 199 -29.65 -9.32 18.93
CA LYS A 199 -29.81 -8.34 17.83
C LYS A 199 -29.68 -6.89 18.30
N GLU A 200 -29.86 -6.64 19.59
CA GLU A 200 -29.76 -5.31 20.19
C GLU A 200 -28.30 -4.96 20.50
N ASP A 201 -27.50 -5.94 20.92
CA ASP A 201 -26.10 -5.74 21.31
C ASP A 201 -25.12 -5.74 20.11
N CYS A 202 -25.53 -6.32 18.98
CA CYS A 202 -24.72 -6.54 17.79
C CYS A 202 -25.52 -6.27 16.51
N PRO A 203 -25.36 -5.10 15.86
CA PRO A 203 -26.12 -4.71 14.67
C PRO A 203 -25.60 -5.36 13.38
N VAL A 204 -25.23 -6.65 13.43
CA VAL A 204 -24.74 -7.43 12.29
C VAL A 204 -25.89 -8.10 11.54
N SER A 205 -25.80 -8.10 10.21
CA SER A 205 -26.74 -8.84 9.35
C SER A 205 -26.28 -10.29 9.16
N PHE A 206 -26.97 -11.24 9.81
CA PHE A 206 -26.62 -12.66 9.71
C PHE A 206 -27.28 -13.35 8.51
N HIS A 207 -26.49 -14.18 7.82
CA HIS A 207 -26.86 -14.92 6.62
C HIS A 207 -26.56 -16.41 6.78
N ASP A 208 -27.58 -17.25 6.63
CA ASP A 208 -27.40 -18.70 6.52
C ASP A 208 -27.16 -19.08 5.05
N ALA A 209 -25.89 -19.27 4.69
CA ALA A 209 -25.44 -19.61 3.34
C ALA A 209 -25.23 -21.12 3.13
N ARG A 210 -25.63 -21.95 4.10
CA ARG A 210 -25.54 -23.41 3.98
C ARG A 210 -26.47 -23.93 2.89
N ALA A 211 -25.96 -24.86 2.09
CA ALA A 211 -26.72 -25.52 1.05
C ALA A 211 -27.62 -26.63 1.63
N GLU A 212 -28.64 -27.03 0.86
CA GLU A 212 -29.43 -28.22 1.19
C GLU A 212 -28.54 -29.44 1.44
N TYR A 213 -28.84 -30.24 2.47
CA TYR A 213 -28.05 -31.40 2.88
C TYR A 213 -26.56 -31.10 3.16
N SER A 214 -26.24 -29.92 3.72
CA SER A 214 -24.87 -29.51 4.06
C SER A 214 -24.11 -30.57 4.88
N GLU A 215 -24.77 -31.16 5.88
CA GLU A 215 -24.22 -32.21 6.77
C GLU A 215 -23.65 -33.42 6.02
N TYR A 216 -24.32 -33.82 4.92
CA TYR A 216 -23.95 -35.00 4.14
C TYR A 216 -23.12 -34.68 2.90
N SER A 217 -22.77 -33.41 2.69
CA SER A 217 -22.14 -32.97 1.44
C SER A 217 -20.69 -33.40 1.34
N SER A 218 -20.31 -33.96 0.20
CA SER A 218 -18.90 -34.21 -0.12
C SER A 218 -18.08 -32.90 -0.09
N ASP A 219 -16.76 -33.00 0.03
CA ASP A 219 -15.86 -31.83 0.01
C ASP A 219 -15.99 -31.03 -1.29
N GLN A 220 -16.16 -31.71 -2.42
CA GLN A 220 -16.30 -31.07 -3.73
C GLN A 220 -17.62 -30.31 -3.83
N ARG A 221 -18.72 -30.92 -3.36
CA ARG A 221 -20.02 -30.26 -3.32
C ARG A 221 -20.00 -29.08 -2.35
N ALA A 222 -19.37 -29.22 -1.18
CA ALA A 222 -19.25 -28.15 -0.20
C ALA A 222 -18.43 -26.96 -0.75
N GLU A 223 -17.30 -27.21 -1.42
CA GLU A 223 -16.51 -26.17 -2.10
C GLU A 223 -17.34 -25.45 -3.18
N ALA A 224 -18.08 -26.20 -4.00
CA ALA A 224 -18.98 -25.64 -5.01
C ALA A 224 -20.15 -24.86 -4.38
N ALA A 225 -20.63 -25.28 -3.20
CA ALA A 225 -21.67 -24.60 -2.47
C ALA A 225 -21.19 -23.27 -1.85
N VAL A 226 -19.96 -23.20 -1.36
CA VAL A 226 -19.39 -21.89 -0.96
C VAL A 226 -19.21 -21.00 -2.18
N ALA A 227 -18.74 -21.56 -3.31
CA ALA A 227 -18.56 -20.77 -4.51
C ALA A 227 -19.88 -20.22 -5.09
N GLY A 228 -20.96 -20.99 -4.99
CA GLY A 228 -22.31 -20.57 -5.43
C GLY A 228 -22.93 -19.50 -4.52
N SER A 229 -22.76 -19.58 -3.20
CA SER A 229 -23.26 -18.56 -2.28
C SER A 229 -22.51 -17.24 -2.46
N MET A 230 -21.19 -17.28 -2.67
CA MET A 230 -20.39 -16.09 -2.96
C MET A 230 -20.86 -15.36 -4.21
N LYS A 231 -21.32 -16.09 -5.24
CA LYS A 231 -21.94 -15.46 -6.40
C LYS A 231 -23.23 -14.72 -6.03
N HIS A 232 -24.07 -15.30 -5.18
CA HIS A 232 -25.26 -14.61 -4.68
C HIS A 232 -24.91 -13.37 -3.84
N PHE A 233 -23.88 -13.44 -3.00
CA PHE A 233 -23.40 -12.26 -2.29
C PHE A 233 -22.91 -11.18 -3.24
N GLN A 234 -22.16 -11.54 -4.29
CA GLN A 234 -21.75 -10.57 -5.30
C GLN A 234 -22.95 -9.92 -5.98
N ASP A 235 -23.92 -10.70 -6.44
CA ASP A 235 -25.05 -10.19 -7.23
C ASP A 235 -26.00 -9.27 -6.42
N TYR A 236 -26.12 -9.47 -5.10
CA TYR A 236 -27.11 -8.78 -4.25
C TYR A 236 -26.52 -7.84 -3.19
N MET A 237 -25.28 -8.07 -2.75
CA MET A 237 -24.63 -7.32 -1.66
C MET A 237 -23.40 -6.54 -2.15
N HIS A 238 -22.68 -7.03 -3.16
CA HIS A 238 -21.40 -6.46 -3.64
C HIS A 238 -20.44 -6.12 -2.47
N PRO A 239 -19.96 -7.13 -1.70
CA PRO A 239 -19.06 -6.88 -0.58
C PRO A 239 -17.73 -6.26 -1.05
N GLN A 240 -17.26 -5.24 -0.34
CA GLN A 240 -15.99 -4.56 -0.64
C GLN A 240 -14.78 -5.34 -0.10
N ALA A 241 -14.97 -6.05 1.01
CA ALA A 241 -13.99 -6.93 1.61
C ALA A 241 -14.69 -8.14 2.24
N ILE A 242 -14.00 -9.27 2.25
CA ILE A 242 -14.43 -10.52 2.89
C ILE A 242 -13.40 -10.86 3.97
N ILE A 243 -13.86 -11.12 5.19
CA ILE A 243 -13.01 -11.49 6.32
C ILE A 243 -13.33 -12.95 6.70
N THR A 244 -12.30 -13.77 6.85
CA THR A 244 -12.41 -15.19 7.23
C THR A 244 -11.31 -15.56 8.21
N ASP A 245 -11.47 -16.68 8.90
CA ASP A 245 -10.44 -17.21 9.80
C ASP A 245 -9.32 -17.88 8.98
N ASP A 246 -8.20 -18.16 9.61
CA ASP A 246 -7.05 -18.82 9.01
C ASP A 246 -7.46 -20.18 8.41
N GLY A 247 -6.92 -20.53 7.25
CA GLY A 247 -7.14 -21.82 6.62
C GLY A 247 -6.67 -23.04 7.45
N GLU A 248 -5.90 -22.83 8.52
CA GLU A 248 -5.56 -23.87 9.49
C GLU A 248 -6.69 -24.15 10.51
N VAL A 249 -7.53 -23.16 10.82
CA VAL A 249 -8.65 -23.29 11.78
C VAL A 249 -9.98 -23.51 11.06
N GLU A 250 -10.13 -22.89 9.89
CA GLU A 250 -11.29 -22.96 9.03
C GLU A 250 -11.30 -24.25 8.19
N GLU A 251 -12.47 -24.64 7.66
CA GLU A 251 -12.56 -25.83 6.81
C GLU A 251 -11.83 -25.63 5.48
N ALA A 252 -11.03 -26.61 5.08
CA ALA A 252 -10.19 -26.51 3.88
C ALA A 252 -11.00 -26.28 2.58
N PHE A 253 -12.21 -26.84 2.47
CA PHE A 253 -13.07 -26.61 1.30
C PHE A 253 -13.58 -25.16 1.23
N HIS A 254 -13.80 -24.51 2.38
CA HIS A 254 -14.30 -23.15 2.47
C HIS A 254 -13.19 -22.14 2.16
N ALA A 255 -12.03 -22.28 2.79
CA ALA A 255 -10.87 -21.43 2.53
C ALA A 255 -10.45 -21.47 1.05
N ARG A 256 -10.41 -22.66 0.43
CA ARG A 256 -10.13 -22.80 -1.02
C ARG A 256 -11.17 -22.12 -1.89
N ALA A 257 -12.46 -22.28 -1.59
CA ALA A 257 -13.53 -21.66 -2.34
C ALA A 257 -13.48 -20.13 -2.25
N LEU A 258 -13.26 -19.58 -1.05
CA LEU A 258 -13.14 -18.14 -0.82
C LEU A 258 -11.94 -17.54 -1.54
N ARG A 259 -10.74 -18.13 -1.40
CA ARG A 259 -9.54 -17.66 -2.09
C ARG A 259 -9.73 -17.62 -3.61
N ARG A 260 -10.33 -18.68 -4.18
CA ARG A 260 -10.60 -18.75 -5.62
C ARG A 260 -11.64 -17.73 -6.05
N LYS A 261 -12.79 -17.65 -5.36
CA LYS A 261 -13.88 -16.75 -5.74
C LYS A 261 -13.61 -15.29 -5.46
N GLY A 262 -12.91 -14.97 -4.38
CA GLY A 262 -12.43 -13.62 -4.10
C GLY A 262 -11.57 -13.10 -5.25
N LYS A 263 -10.62 -13.92 -5.73
CA LYS A 263 -9.80 -13.59 -6.90
C LYS A 263 -10.62 -13.44 -8.19
N ASP A 264 -11.56 -14.36 -8.45
CA ASP A 264 -12.44 -14.29 -9.63
C ASP A 264 -13.30 -13.00 -9.63
N MET A 265 -13.74 -12.56 -8.46
CA MET A 265 -14.61 -11.40 -8.27
C MET A 265 -13.83 -10.08 -8.13
N GLY A 266 -12.50 -10.14 -7.93
CA GLY A 266 -11.69 -8.97 -7.62
C GLY A 266 -11.97 -8.37 -6.24
N VAL A 267 -12.49 -9.17 -5.29
CA VAL A 267 -12.79 -8.75 -3.92
C VAL A 267 -11.67 -9.22 -2.99
N THR A 268 -11.24 -8.33 -2.09
CA THR A 268 -10.18 -8.59 -1.12
C THR A 268 -10.67 -9.58 -0.05
N VAL A 269 -9.96 -10.70 0.09
CA VAL A 269 -10.23 -11.73 1.13
C VAL A 269 -9.12 -11.65 2.17
N ILE A 270 -9.48 -11.20 3.36
CA ILE A 270 -8.58 -11.03 4.51
C ILE A 270 -8.72 -12.26 5.40
N GLU A 271 -7.62 -12.94 5.65
CA GLU A 271 -7.55 -14.11 6.53
C GLU A 271 -6.93 -13.70 7.86
N ILE A 272 -7.65 -13.89 8.96
CA ILE A 272 -7.14 -13.54 10.28
C ILE A 272 -6.25 -14.67 10.77
N PRO A 273 -4.99 -14.40 11.14
CA PRO A 273 -4.07 -15.45 11.58
C PRO A 273 -4.57 -16.18 12.84
N ALA A 274 -4.41 -17.49 12.84
CA ALA A 274 -4.89 -18.35 13.92
C ALA A 274 -4.36 -17.89 15.30
N GLY A 275 -5.28 -17.61 16.23
CA GLY A 275 -4.94 -17.25 17.61
C GLY A 275 -4.46 -15.81 17.82
N ARG A 276 -4.47 -14.96 16.79
CA ARG A 276 -4.04 -13.54 16.88
C ARG A 276 -5.17 -12.54 16.69
N TYR A 277 -6.40 -12.91 17.00
CA TYR A 277 -7.61 -12.09 16.77
C TYR A 277 -7.55 -10.72 17.48
N GLU A 278 -7.05 -10.67 18.72
CA GLU A 278 -6.93 -9.43 19.51
C GLU A 278 -5.96 -8.42 18.89
N GLU A 279 -4.87 -8.90 18.29
CA GLU A 279 -3.89 -8.05 17.64
C GLU A 279 -4.47 -7.37 16.40
N PHE A 280 -5.37 -8.07 15.70
CA PHE A 280 -6.01 -7.60 14.49
C PHE A 280 -7.30 -6.81 14.74
N PHE A 281 -7.70 -6.62 16.00
CA PHE A 281 -8.95 -5.94 16.35
C PHE A 281 -8.99 -4.48 15.87
N TYR A 282 -7.84 -3.84 15.63
CA TYR A 282 -7.78 -2.49 15.05
C TYR A 282 -8.46 -2.40 13.67
N MET A 283 -8.54 -3.50 12.91
CA MET A 283 -9.20 -3.48 11.59
C MET A 283 -10.69 -3.16 11.68
N THR A 284 -11.32 -3.39 12.84
CA THR A 284 -12.74 -3.10 13.06
C THR A 284 -13.05 -1.60 12.98
N ARG A 285 -12.01 -0.75 13.12
CA ARG A 285 -12.10 0.70 13.00
C ARG A 285 -12.00 1.19 11.55
N LEU A 286 -11.52 0.37 10.62
CA LEU A 286 -11.35 0.77 9.22
C LEU A 286 -12.67 0.78 8.45
N ASP A 287 -12.78 1.67 7.47
CA ASP A 287 -13.91 1.71 6.54
C ASP A 287 -13.79 0.68 5.40
N SER A 288 -14.86 0.50 4.63
CA SER A 288 -14.90 -0.46 3.53
C SER A 288 -13.92 -0.10 2.40
N GLY A 289 -13.61 1.20 2.23
CA GLY A 289 -12.60 1.68 1.29
C GLY A 289 -11.22 1.17 1.66
N SER A 290 -10.82 1.37 2.92
CA SER A 290 -9.58 0.84 3.49
C SER A 290 -9.49 -0.68 3.38
N LEU A 291 -10.52 -1.40 3.84
CA LEU A 291 -10.52 -2.87 3.84
C LEU A 291 -10.46 -3.45 2.42
N SER A 292 -11.09 -2.81 1.42
CA SER A 292 -10.99 -3.24 0.03
C SER A 292 -9.56 -3.15 -0.53
N ASN A 293 -8.74 -2.28 0.05
CA ASN A 293 -7.35 -2.02 -0.36
C ASN A 293 -6.32 -2.68 0.56
N TRP A 294 -6.71 -3.60 1.45
CA TRP A 294 -5.85 -4.24 2.46
C TRP A 294 -4.47 -4.70 1.94
N PHE A 295 -4.39 -5.31 0.76
CA PHE A 295 -3.12 -5.82 0.20
C PHE A 295 -2.42 -4.87 -0.79
N ARG A 296 -2.93 -3.65 -1.00
CA ARG A 296 -2.32 -2.67 -1.92
C ARG A 296 -1.07 -1.99 -1.35
N PRO A 297 -1.08 -1.45 -0.12
CA PRO A 297 0.10 -0.79 0.44
C PRO A 297 1.33 -1.70 0.42
N ASN A 298 2.44 -1.18 -0.09
CA ASN A 298 3.75 -1.84 -0.02
C ASN A 298 4.77 -0.90 0.61
N VAL A 299 5.43 -1.35 1.67
CA VAL A 299 6.47 -0.57 2.36
C VAL A 299 7.83 -1.14 1.98
N ASP A 300 8.69 -0.28 1.44
CA ASP A 300 10.09 -0.59 1.19
C ASP A 300 10.95 0.15 2.23
N ILE A 301 11.76 -0.58 2.98
CA ILE A 301 12.59 -0.08 4.08
C ILE A 301 13.96 0.33 3.55
N LEU A 302 14.41 1.53 3.89
CA LEU A 302 15.73 2.06 3.57
C LEU A 302 16.51 2.34 4.85
N VAL A 303 17.68 1.72 4.99
CA VAL A 303 18.62 1.93 6.09
C VAL A 303 19.93 2.46 5.54
N HIS A 304 20.39 3.61 6.04
CA HIS A 304 21.69 4.18 5.68
C HIS A 304 22.70 3.91 6.80
N ALA A 305 23.60 2.94 6.61
CA ALA A 305 24.58 2.57 7.62
C ALA A 305 25.81 3.51 7.59
N THR A 306 26.25 3.93 8.77
CA THR A 306 27.46 4.75 8.94
C THR A 306 28.67 3.90 9.37
N PRO A 307 29.90 4.32 9.03
CA PRO A 307 31.11 3.60 9.45
C PRO A 307 31.31 3.65 10.98
N GLY A 308 31.83 2.58 11.56
CA GLY A 308 32.12 2.50 13.00
C GLY A 308 30.89 2.34 13.89
N ASN A 309 29.73 2.01 13.32
CA ASN A 309 28.44 1.94 14.00
C ASN A 309 27.76 0.55 13.84
N SER A 310 28.54 -0.53 13.91
CA SER A 310 28.00 -1.88 13.78
C SER A 310 26.98 -2.24 14.86
N GLY A 311 27.18 -1.78 16.09
CA GLY A 311 26.32 -2.13 17.23
C GLY A 311 24.87 -1.68 17.06
N SER A 312 24.64 -0.43 16.64
CA SER A 312 23.29 0.10 16.44
C SER A 312 22.60 -0.55 15.24
N LEU A 313 23.31 -0.68 14.10
CA LEU A 313 22.79 -1.34 12.91
C LEU A 313 22.34 -2.78 13.21
N LEU A 314 23.15 -3.55 13.92
CA LEU A 314 22.80 -4.93 14.29
C LEU A 314 21.57 -4.97 15.20
N ARG A 315 21.38 -3.98 16.08
CA ARG A 315 20.18 -3.87 16.92
C ARG A 315 18.94 -3.56 16.09
N LEU A 316 19.03 -2.59 15.18
CA LEU A 316 17.96 -2.27 14.25
C LEU A 316 17.55 -3.52 13.46
N LEU A 317 18.50 -4.23 12.86
CA LEU A 317 18.22 -5.43 12.07
C LEU A 317 17.59 -6.55 12.92
N SER A 318 18.06 -6.75 14.15
CA SER A 318 17.45 -7.69 15.11
C SER A 318 16.01 -7.29 15.48
N SER A 319 15.74 -5.99 15.68
CA SER A 319 14.38 -5.49 15.95
C SER A 319 13.45 -5.69 14.76
N LEU A 320 13.98 -5.53 13.53
CA LEU A 320 13.26 -5.80 12.29
C LEU A 320 12.95 -7.30 12.16
N GLU A 321 13.89 -8.19 12.44
CA GLU A 321 13.69 -9.64 12.37
C GLU A 321 12.64 -10.16 13.37
N SER A 322 12.57 -9.55 14.56
CA SER A 322 11.67 -9.95 15.64
C SER A 322 10.26 -9.32 15.56
N ALA A 323 10.01 -8.43 14.60
CA ALA A 323 8.73 -7.76 14.44
C ALA A 323 7.64 -8.67 13.84
N CYS A 324 6.39 -8.24 13.99
CA CYS A 324 5.22 -8.99 13.53
C CYS A 324 4.82 -8.64 12.09
N TYR A 325 5.03 -9.58 11.16
CA TYR A 325 4.63 -9.46 9.75
C TYR A 325 3.40 -10.30 9.34
N THR A 326 2.86 -11.10 10.26
CA THR A 326 1.76 -12.02 9.95
C THR A 326 0.54 -11.28 9.39
N GLY A 327 -0.14 -11.85 8.39
CA GLY A 327 -1.33 -11.26 7.77
C GLY A 327 -1.09 -9.99 6.91
N LEU A 328 0.16 -9.55 6.80
CA LEU A 328 0.56 -8.37 6.03
C LEU A 328 1.47 -8.73 4.86
N ARG A 329 1.61 -7.79 3.92
CA ARG A 329 2.59 -7.89 2.85
C ARG A 329 3.98 -7.64 3.41
N LEU A 330 4.91 -8.53 3.07
CA LEU A 330 6.29 -8.47 3.52
C LEU A 330 7.03 -7.27 2.91
N PRO A 331 7.67 -6.42 3.73
CA PRO A 331 8.43 -5.28 3.24
C PRO A 331 9.77 -5.71 2.65
N LYS A 332 10.24 -4.96 1.65
CA LYS A 332 11.61 -5.10 1.12
C LYS A 332 12.57 -4.33 1.99
N LEU A 333 13.79 -4.82 2.13
CA LEU A 333 14.83 -4.17 2.93
C LEU A 333 15.99 -3.79 2.03
N THR A 334 16.29 -2.50 1.93
CA THR A 334 17.47 -1.97 1.26
C THR A 334 18.41 -1.39 2.30
N ILE A 335 19.63 -1.92 2.35
CA ILE A 335 20.68 -1.45 3.26
C ILE A 335 21.79 -0.83 2.43
N GLU A 336 22.03 0.46 2.66
CA GLU A 336 23.18 1.17 2.12
C GLU A 336 24.34 1.04 3.11
N LEU A 337 25.41 0.40 2.65
CA LEU A 337 26.60 0.11 3.42
C LEU A 337 27.70 1.13 3.10
N PRO A 338 28.44 1.60 4.12
CA PRO A 338 29.58 2.48 3.94
C PRO A 338 30.72 1.74 3.21
N ASN A 339 31.75 2.47 2.80
CA ASN A 339 32.89 1.87 2.11
C ASN A 339 33.61 0.83 2.98
N ASP A 340 33.93 1.19 4.22
CA ASP A 340 34.50 0.25 5.18
C ASP A 340 33.40 -0.42 6.00
N VAL A 341 33.13 -1.70 5.70
CA VAL A 341 32.12 -2.50 6.38
C VAL A 341 32.78 -3.42 7.38
N GLU A 342 32.42 -3.27 8.65
CA GLU A 342 32.99 -4.09 9.73
C GLU A 342 32.71 -5.59 9.54
N PRO A 343 33.68 -6.47 9.87
CA PRO A 343 33.52 -7.93 9.69
C PRO A 343 32.34 -8.54 10.46
N ALA A 344 31.92 -7.93 11.58
CA ALA A 344 30.76 -8.38 12.34
C ALA A 344 29.46 -8.20 11.55
N VAL A 345 29.29 -7.03 10.93
CA VAL A 345 28.13 -6.71 10.08
C VAL A 345 28.10 -7.63 8.86
N GLN A 346 29.24 -7.83 8.19
CA GLN A 346 29.32 -8.73 7.03
C GLN A 346 28.89 -10.16 7.38
N LYS A 347 29.34 -10.68 8.53
CA LYS A 347 28.96 -12.02 9.00
C LYS A 347 27.47 -12.12 9.33
N TYR A 348 26.90 -11.09 9.95
CA TYR A 348 25.48 -11.06 10.27
C TYR A 348 24.63 -11.02 8.99
N LEU A 349 24.95 -10.10 8.06
CA LEU A 349 24.25 -9.99 6.76
C LEU A 349 24.35 -11.26 5.92
N ALA A 350 25.46 -12.00 6.00
CA ALA A 350 25.61 -13.28 5.30
C ALA A 350 24.71 -14.40 5.85
N LEU A 351 24.25 -14.28 7.10
CA LEU A 351 23.38 -15.26 7.77
C LEU A 351 21.92 -14.77 7.89
N MET A 352 21.65 -13.52 7.53
CA MET A 352 20.35 -12.89 7.65
C MET A 352 19.38 -13.48 6.62
N ASP A 353 18.31 -14.09 7.11
CA ASP A 353 17.18 -14.53 6.31
C ASP A 353 16.03 -13.55 6.50
N TRP A 354 15.75 -12.76 5.45
CA TRP A 354 14.72 -11.74 5.51
C TRP A 354 13.62 -11.92 4.45
N PRO A 355 12.35 -11.83 4.87
CA PRO A 355 11.86 -11.83 6.25
C PRO A 355 11.75 -13.25 6.83
N GLN A 356 11.83 -13.37 8.16
CA GLN A 356 11.61 -14.62 8.87
C GLN A 356 10.16 -15.09 8.70
N GLY A 357 9.93 -16.38 8.41
CA GLY A 357 8.57 -16.96 8.38
C GLY A 357 7.89 -17.08 7.01
N SER A 358 8.62 -16.93 5.90
CA SER A 358 8.14 -17.39 4.58
C SER A 358 7.91 -18.91 4.60
N GLY A 359 6.66 -19.33 4.86
CA GLY A 359 6.21 -20.71 4.78
C GLY A 359 6.52 -21.39 3.44
N SER A 360 6.40 -22.72 3.42
CA SER A 360 6.86 -23.76 2.47
C SER A 360 6.44 -23.64 0.99
N SER A 361 6.37 -22.45 0.41
CA SER A 361 6.22 -22.25 -1.03
C SER A 361 7.58 -22.02 -1.68
N HIS A 362 7.75 -22.54 -2.90
CA HIS A 362 8.99 -22.54 -3.69
C HIS A 362 9.46 -21.14 -4.16
N GLU A 363 8.94 -20.05 -3.58
CA GLU A 363 9.26 -18.66 -3.93
C GLU A 363 10.00 -17.95 -2.78
N LYS A 364 11.04 -18.61 -2.24
CA LYS A 364 12.01 -17.98 -1.34
C LYS A 364 12.87 -16.97 -2.11
N GLN A 365 12.36 -15.76 -2.32
CA GLN A 365 13.19 -14.64 -2.76
C GLN A 365 13.52 -13.80 -1.53
N SER A 366 14.79 -13.83 -1.10
CA SER A 366 15.29 -12.90 -0.10
C SER A 366 14.98 -11.48 -0.57
N ALA A 367 14.24 -10.73 0.26
CA ALA A 367 13.79 -9.38 -0.08
C ALA A 367 14.82 -8.30 0.32
N VAL A 368 16.09 -8.70 0.54
CA VAL A 368 17.20 -7.81 0.92
C VAL A 368 17.97 -7.36 -0.29
N THR A 369 18.19 -6.05 -0.39
CA THR A 369 19.07 -5.42 -1.36
C THR A 369 20.20 -4.72 -0.60
N LEU A 370 21.45 -5.05 -0.93
CA LEU A 370 22.63 -4.42 -0.33
C LEU A 370 23.28 -3.50 -1.35
N HIS A 371 23.44 -2.24 -1.00
CA HIS A 371 24.22 -1.27 -1.79
C HIS A 371 25.52 -1.01 -1.03
N HIS A 372 26.66 -1.26 -1.65
CA HIS A 372 27.97 -1.04 -1.02
C HIS A 372 28.66 0.16 -1.65
N ARG A 373 28.96 1.18 -0.84
CA ARG A 373 29.59 2.42 -1.31
C ARG A 373 31.04 2.17 -1.70
N ILE A 374 31.46 2.62 -2.88
CA ILE A 374 32.82 2.43 -3.38
C ILE A 374 33.75 3.59 -2.95
N SER A 375 33.25 4.82 -2.91
CA SER A 375 34.09 5.98 -2.60
C SER A 375 34.44 6.07 -1.11
N SER A 376 35.70 6.34 -0.81
CA SER A 376 36.20 6.69 0.53
C SER A 376 36.33 8.21 0.73
N SER A 377 36.05 9.01 -0.30
CA SER A 377 36.14 10.46 -0.21
C SER A 377 35.00 11.03 0.61
N HIS A 378 35.31 12.05 1.41
CA HIS A 378 34.30 12.89 2.08
C HIS A 378 33.26 13.37 1.05
N GLN A 379 31.98 13.12 1.32
CA GLN A 379 30.87 13.52 0.46
C GLN A 379 30.47 14.97 0.76
N THR A 380 30.16 15.75 -0.28
CA THR A 380 29.51 17.04 -0.08
C THR A 380 28.03 16.83 0.29
N PRO A 381 27.37 17.81 0.95
CA PRO A 381 25.94 17.71 1.26
C PRO A 381 25.06 17.42 0.05
N GLU A 382 25.39 18.00 -1.10
CA GLU A 382 24.69 17.72 -2.37
C GLU A 382 24.87 16.26 -2.81
N GLN A 383 26.11 15.75 -2.82
CA GLN A 383 26.40 14.37 -3.22
C GLN A 383 25.76 13.34 -2.28
N ALA A 384 25.80 13.58 -0.97
CA ALA A 384 25.13 12.74 0.03
C ALA A 384 23.61 12.69 -0.21
N SER A 385 23.00 13.84 -0.50
CA SER A 385 21.57 13.94 -0.79
C SER A 385 21.17 13.21 -2.08
N ILE A 386 21.96 13.34 -3.15
CA ILE A 386 21.73 12.62 -4.41
C ILE A 386 21.81 11.11 -4.15
N HIS A 387 22.89 10.64 -3.53
CA HIS A 387 23.11 9.22 -3.28
C HIS A 387 21.99 8.60 -2.45
N PHE A 388 21.57 9.31 -1.39
CA PHE A 388 20.48 8.87 -0.53
C PHE A 388 19.16 8.73 -1.29
N LEU A 389 18.78 9.72 -2.11
CA LEU A 389 17.54 9.64 -2.88
C LEU A 389 17.60 8.58 -4.00
N GLU A 390 18.74 8.45 -4.69
CA GLU A 390 18.94 7.46 -5.75
C GLU A 390 18.93 6.01 -5.27
N SER A 391 19.12 5.78 -3.96
CA SER A 391 19.12 4.44 -3.37
C SER A 391 17.82 3.67 -3.60
N ILE A 392 16.68 4.36 -3.69
CA ILE A 392 15.38 3.73 -3.90
C ILE A 392 14.44 4.60 -4.73
N PHE A 393 13.77 3.97 -5.69
CA PHE A 393 12.70 4.59 -6.46
C PHE A 393 11.46 3.68 -6.51
N PRO A 394 10.27 4.17 -6.13
CA PRO A 394 9.06 3.36 -6.07
C PRO A 394 8.61 2.96 -7.48
N LYS A 395 8.37 1.66 -7.69
CA LYS A 395 7.82 1.14 -8.96
C LYS A 395 6.42 1.71 -9.26
N ASN A 396 5.59 1.84 -8.23
CA ASN A 396 4.30 2.51 -8.29
C ASN A 396 4.30 3.64 -7.27
N THR A 397 4.14 4.87 -7.72
CA THR A 397 4.14 6.06 -6.85
C THR A 397 2.91 6.11 -5.93
N VAL A 398 1.81 5.43 -6.28
CA VAL A 398 0.60 5.44 -5.47
C VAL A 398 0.70 4.45 -4.32
N ASP A 399 1.03 3.18 -4.59
CA ASP A 399 0.89 2.12 -3.59
C ASP A 399 2.20 1.78 -2.84
N ASN A 400 3.36 2.13 -3.40
CA ASN A 400 4.65 1.86 -2.77
C ASN A 400 5.09 3.07 -1.95
N HIS A 401 5.56 2.84 -0.73
CA HIS A 401 6.01 3.86 0.20
C HIS A 401 7.41 3.51 0.71
N VAL A 402 8.17 4.53 1.10
CA VAL A 402 9.56 4.37 1.54
C VAL A 402 9.62 4.64 3.05
N LEU A 403 9.98 3.63 3.84
CA LEU A 403 10.25 3.78 5.28
C LEU A 403 11.74 4.01 5.48
N ILE A 404 12.11 5.19 5.93
CA ILE A 404 13.49 5.56 6.24
C ILE A 404 13.74 5.26 7.72
N LEU A 405 14.81 4.52 8.01
CA LEU A 405 15.21 4.17 9.37
C LEU A 405 16.67 4.55 9.59
N SER A 406 16.92 5.27 10.68
CA SER A 406 18.26 5.53 11.18
C SER A 406 18.86 4.26 11.79
N PRO A 407 20.18 4.01 11.66
CA PRO A 407 20.84 2.86 12.30
C PRO A 407 20.63 2.77 13.82
N GLN A 408 20.39 3.90 14.49
CA GLN A 408 20.14 4.02 15.93
C GLN A 408 18.72 3.66 16.35
N ALA A 409 17.82 3.40 15.40
CA ALA A 409 16.44 3.06 15.71
C ALA A 409 16.32 1.60 16.21
N GLU A 410 15.52 1.40 17.25
CA GLU A 410 14.98 0.09 17.64
C GLU A 410 13.46 0.12 17.53
N LEU A 411 12.89 -0.76 16.70
CA LEU A 411 11.47 -0.74 16.39
C LEU A 411 10.62 -1.53 17.38
N ASN A 412 9.42 -1.03 17.66
CA ASN A 412 8.38 -1.81 18.30
C ASN A 412 7.95 -2.98 17.39
N PRO A 413 7.73 -4.21 17.91
CA PRO A 413 7.27 -5.34 17.11
C PRO A 413 5.98 -5.09 16.28
N MET A 414 5.15 -4.12 16.69
CA MET A 414 3.90 -3.75 16.02
C MET A 414 4.02 -2.59 15.02
N TYR A 415 5.24 -2.09 14.75
CA TYR A 415 5.45 -0.89 13.91
C TYR A 415 4.79 -1.02 12.52
N LEU A 416 4.88 -2.20 11.89
CA LEU A 416 4.34 -2.38 10.54
C LEU A 416 2.82 -2.41 10.55
N GLN A 417 2.20 -3.03 11.56
CA GLN A 417 0.74 -3.00 11.71
C GLN A 417 0.24 -1.57 11.93
N TYR A 418 0.97 -0.78 12.71
CA TYR A 418 0.68 0.64 12.92
C TYR A 418 0.78 1.46 11.63
N LEU A 419 1.87 1.33 10.88
CA LEU A 419 2.01 1.98 9.57
C LEU A 419 0.91 1.54 8.61
N HIS A 420 0.62 0.24 8.56
CA HIS A 420 -0.43 -0.30 7.70
C HIS A 420 -1.79 0.30 8.04
N TYR A 421 -2.11 0.39 9.33
CA TYR A 421 -3.37 0.97 9.80
C TYR A 421 -3.52 2.43 9.38
N LEU A 422 -2.48 3.26 9.60
CA LEU A 422 -2.50 4.67 9.22
C LEU A 422 -2.51 4.90 7.70
N ILE A 423 -1.79 4.08 6.94
CA ILE A 423 -1.80 4.17 5.47
C ILE A 423 -3.21 3.87 4.96
N LEU A 424 -3.84 2.81 5.47
CA LEU A 424 -5.20 2.46 5.08
C LEU A 424 -6.18 3.58 5.41
N GLU A 425 -6.16 4.08 6.65
CA GLU A 425 -7.06 5.16 7.08
C GLU A 425 -6.82 6.45 6.29
N TYR A 426 -5.61 7.00 6.26
CA TYR A 426 -5.44 8.32 5.66
C TYR A 426 -5.35 8.29 4.13
N LYS A 427 -4.93 7.20 3.49
CA LYS A 427 -4.74 7.17 2.04
C LYS A 427 -5.85 6.44 1.28
N TYR A 428 -6.42 5.38 1.86
CA TYR A 428 -7.38 4.51 1.15
C TYR A 428 -8.82 4.62 1.68
N SER A 429 -9.02 5.23 2.85
CA SER A 429 -10.35 5.53 3.36
C SER A 429 -11.08 6.49 2.43
N LYS A 430 -12.37 6.23 2.19
CA LYS A 430 -13.20 7.14 1.40
C LYS A 430 -13.53 8.42 2.16
N PHE A 431 -13.37 8.41 3.48
CA PHE A 431 -13.67 9.55 4.35
C PHE A 431 -12.47 10.46 4.54
N ALA A 432 -11.29 9.88 4.80
CA ALA A 432 -10.10 10.65 5.18
C ALA A 432 -9.15 10.96 4.01
N ALA A 433 -9.26 10.26 2.87
CA ALA A 433 -8.37 10.49 1.73
C ALA A 433 -8.35 11.94 1.21
N PRO A 434 -9.48 12.67 1.09
CA PRO A 434 -9.45 14.05 0.59
C PRO A 434 -8.61 15.00 1.45
N ASP A 435 -8.58 14.79 2.77
CA ASP A 435 -7.84 15.66 3.70
C ASP A 435 -6.35 15.30 3.78
N SER A 436 -5.93 14.22 3.11
CA SER A 436 -4.58 13.66 3.17
C SER A 436 -3.65 14.09 2.03
N GLU A 437 -4.11 14.92 1.09
CA GLU A 437 -3.33 15.29 -0.10
C GLU A 437 -1.98 15.95 0.25
N ASN A 438 -1.94 16.72 1.35
CA ASN A 438 -0.75 17.39 1.84
C ASN A 438 0.05 16.57 2.87
N LEU A 439 -0.42 15.38 3.22
CA LEU A 439 0.33 14.48 4.10
C LEU A 439 1.55 13.95 3.35
N LEU A 440 2.74 14.30 3.82
CA LEU A 440 4.00 13.80 3.26
C LEU A 440 4.22 12.33 3.59
N GLY A 441 3.87 11.97 4.84
CA GLY A 441 4.30 10.74 5.45
C GLY A 441 3.89 10.60 6.91
N ILE A 442 4.36 9.51 7.51
CA ILE A 442 4.05 9.08 8.87
C ILE A 442 5.36 8.84 9.61
N SER A 443 5.56 9.47 10.75
CA SER A 443 6.67 9.17 11.65
C SER A 443 6.30 8.05 12.63
N LEU A 444 7.30 7.29 13.05
CA LEU A 444 7.20 6.38 14.19
C LEU A 444 7.72 7.01 15.48
N ASP A 445 8.38 8.16 15.37
CA ASP A 445 9.04 8.85 16.48
C ASP A 445 8.25 10.09 16.94
N VAL A 446 8.49 10.48 18.19
CA VAL A 446 8.03 11.75 18.75
C VAL A 446 9.27 12.61 19.02
N PRO A 447 9.44 13.74 18.30
CA PRO A 447 10.61 14.59 18.46
C PRO A 447 10.80 15.06 19.91
N SER A 448 12.06 15.15 20.36
CA SER A 448 12.44 15.76 21.63
C SER A 448 13.02 17.18 21.49
N THR A 449 13.40 17.55 20.26
CA THR A 449 14.02 18.83 19.91
C THR A 449 13.31 19.45 18.69
N PHE A 450 13.47 20.76 18.51
CA PHE A 450 13.01 21.43 17.30
C PHE A 450 13.92 21.10 16.11
N LEU A 451 13.45 21.38 14.89
CA LEU A 451 14.15 21.08 13.65
C LEU A 451 15.56 21.70 13.56
N ASN A 452 15.75 22.87 14.17
CA ASN A 452 17.03 23.58 14.26
C ASN A 452 17.97 23.03 15.35
N GLY A 453 17.61 21.93 16.02
CA GLY A 453 18.35 21.34 17.13
C GLY A 453 18.15 22.03 18.49
N SER A 454 17.34 23.10 18.56
CA SER A 454 17.08 23.76 19.84
C SER A 454 16.21 22.88 20.76
N ASN A 455 16.52 22.92 22.05
CA ASN A 455 15.76 22.21 23.08
C ASN A 455 14.43 22.91 23.37
N GLY A 456 13.49 22.17 23.99
CA GLY A 456 12.23 22.72 24.49
C GLY A 456 11.01 22.35 23.66
N PHE A 457 11.15 21.43 22.71
CA PHE A 457 10.01 20.84 22.04
C PHE A 457 9.18 20.03 23.06
N SER A 458 7.87 20.22 23.01
CA SER A 458 6.91 19.48 23.83
C SER A 458 5.84 18.93 22.90
N ALA A 459 5.61 17.62 22.94
CA ALA A 459 4.54 17.00 22.18
C ALA A 459 3.16 17.57 22.61
N PRO A 460 2.25 17.82 21.65
CA PRO A 460 0.91 18.30 21.94
C PRO A 460 0.08 17.30 22.77
N LYS A 461 -0.82 17.86 23.57
CA LYS A 461 -1.81 17.11 24.35
C LYS A 461 -3.17 17.17 23.68
N VAL A 462 -4.10 16.33 24.14
CA VAL A 462 -5.48 16.32 23.61
C VAL A 462 -6.15 17.70 23.79
N ALA A 463 -5.84 18.41 24.88
CA ALA A 463 -6.32 19.76 25.13
C ALA A 463 -5.86 20.81 24.08
N ASP A 464 -4.78 20.54 23.33
CA ASP A 464 -4.24 21.44 22.31
C ASP A 464 -4.91 21.22 20.94
N ALA A 465 -5.87 20.29 20.85
CA ALA A 465 -6.58 20.01 19.61
C ALA A 465 -7.49 21.19 19.22
N PRO A 466 -7.52 21.60 17.93
CA PRO A 466 -8.36 22.70 17.47
C PRO A 466 -9.86 22.39 17.51
N SER A 467 -10.25 21.11 17.52
CA SER A 467 -11.64 20.69 17.34
C SER A 467 -12.35 20.32 18.64
N ALA A 468 -13.60 20.79 18.79
CA ALA A 468 -14.47 20.42 19.91
C ALA A 468 -14.81 18.91 19.96
N LYS A 469 -14.61 18.18 18.84
CA LYS A 469 -14.85 16.74 18.72
C LYS A 469 -13.84 15.93 19.56
N LEU A 470 -12.58 16.38 19.62
CA LEU A 470 -11.53 15.75 20.45
C LEU A 470 -11.52 16.26 21.89
N LEU A 471 -12.07 17.46 22.12
CA LEU A 471 -12.12 18.11 23.43
C LEU A 471 -13.30 17.65 24.31
N SER A 472 -14.09 16.63 23.93
CA SER A 472 -15.17 16.13 24.78
C SER A 472 -14.60 15.44 26.03
N GLU A 473 -14.63 16.16 27.16
CA GLU A 473 -14.11 15.69 28.46
C GLU A 473 -14.71 14.37 28.96
N LYS A 474 -15.86 13.96 28.41
CA LYS A 474 -16.54 12.70 28.81
C LYS A 474 -15.86 11.45 28.26
N ASP A 475 -15.07 11.58 27.19
CA ASP A 475 -14.58 10.43 26.42
C ASP A 475 -13.06 10.26 26.53
N HIS A 476 -12.30 11.35 26.78
CA HIS A 476 -10.83 11.33 26.68
C HIS A 476 -10.10 12.12 27.77
N ASP A 477 -8.93 11.62 28.17
CA ASP A 477 -8.01 12.30 29.08
C ASP A 477 -7.37 13.51 28.39
N GLN A 478 -7.78 14.72 28.78
CA GLN A 478 -7.35 15.98 28.16
C GLN A 478 -5.85 16.24 28.34
N GLN A 479 -5.23 15.64 29.35
CA GLN A 479 -3.80 15.78 29.65
C GLN A 479 -2.98 14.65 29.01
N GLY A 480 -3.65 13.67 28.39
CA GLY A 480 -3.02 12.60 27.66
C GLY A 480 -2.29 13.07 26.39
N PRO A 481 -1.33 12.27 25.90
CA PRO A 481 -0.63 12.58 24.65
C PRO A 481 -1.60 12.51 23.47
N SER A 482 -1.48 13.47 22.54
CA SER A 482 -2.25 13.49 21.30
C SER A 482 -1.36 13.16 20.11
N PRO A 483 -1.86 12.42 19.09
CA PRO A 483 -1.22 12.45 17.78
C PRO A 483 -1.29 13.89 17.24
N PHE A 484 -0.35 14.25 16.38
CA PHE A 484 -0.22 15.62 15.88
C PHE A 484 0.44 15.66 14.51
N LEU A 485 0.31 16.81 13.85
CA LEU A 485 0.93 17.09 12.56
C LEU A 485 2.09 18.05 12.76
N TYR A 486 3.20 17.80 12.08
CA TYR A 486 4.38 18.65 12.17
C TYR A 486 4.94 18.92 10.77
N GLN A 487 5.15 20.20 10.46
CA GLN A 487 5.84 20.64 9.24
C GLN A 487 7.36 20.58 9.42
N ALA A 488 7.90 19.43 9.82
CA ALA A 488 9.33 19.20 9.94
C ALA A 488 9.70 17.80 9.43
N PRO A 489 10.70 17.68 8.55
CA PRO A 489 11.17 16.39 8.09
C PRO A 489 11.97 15.67 9.19
N SER A 490 12.02 14.34 9.14
CA SER A 490 12.76 13.52 10.11
C SER A 490 13.40 12.31 9.44
N ALA A 491 14.69 12.08 9.71
CA ALA A 491 15.44 10.90 9.27
C ALA A 491 15.48 9.77 10.32
N ALA A 492 14.91 9.98 11.50
CA ALA A 492 14.94 9.02 12.60
C ALA A 492 14.22 7.71 12.23
N ALA A 493 12.90 7.78 12.09
CA ALA A 493 12.08 6.66 11.62
C ALA A 493 10.78 7.19 11.00
N SER A 494 10.81 7.46 9.70
CA SER A 494 9.70 8.11 9.00
C SER A 494 9.40 7.46 7.66
N LEU A 495 8.13 7.15 7.43
CA LEU A 495 7.59 6.68 6.17
C LEU A 495 7.19 7.87 5.30
N ILE A 496 7.73 7.95 4.09
CA ILE A 496 7.35 8.93 3.06
C ILE A 496 6.53 8.23 1.98
N PHE A 497 5.40 8.82 1.59
CA PHE A 497 4.58 8.25 0.53
C PHE A 497 5.29 8.33 -0.83
N GLY A 498 5.19 7.27 -1.64
CA GLY A 498 5.89 7.17 -2.93
C GLY A 498 5.61 8.30 -3.91
N SER A 499 4.42 8.89 -3.92
CA SER A 499 4.10 10.04 -4.78
C SER A 499 4.94 11.24 -4.38
N LYS A 500 5.02 11.52 -3.08
CA LYS A 500 5.80 12.61 -2.53
C LYS A 500 7.31 12.35 -2.61
N TRP A 501 7.74 11.10 -2.50
CA TRP A 501 9.12 10.69 -2.78
C TRP A 501 9.51 10.94 -4.24
N ALA A 502 8.64 10.61 -5.20
CA ALA A 502 8.87 10.94 -6.60
C ALA A 502 8.89 12.45 -6.86
N THR A 503 8.02 13.22 -6.19
CA THR A 503 8.09 14.70 -6.22
C THR A 503 9.43 15.21 -5.71
N MET A 504 9.96 14.61 -4.63
CA MET A 504 11.25 14.98 -4.05
C MET A 504 12.43 14.73 -4.99
N HIS A 505 12.40 13.62 -5.74
CA HIS A 505 13.39 13.33 -6.79
C HIS A 505 13.42 14.40 -7.89
N ASP A 506 12.23 14.75 -8.40
CA ASP A 506 12.09 15.79 -9.42
C ASP A 506 12.50 17.17 -8.88
N PHE A 507 12.11 17.47 -7.63
CA PHE A 507 12.50 18.69 -6.93
C PHE A 507 14.03 18.80 -6.81
N LEU A 508 14.71 17.77 -6.29
CA LEU A 508 16.16 17.82 -6.10
C LEU A 508 16.88 17.99 -7.44
N THR A 509 16.43 17.28 -8.48
CA THR A 509 16.98 17.41 -9.85
C THR A 509 16.93 18.86 -10.33
N LYS A 510 15.78 19.53 -10.20
CA LYS A 510 15.63 20.93 -10.60
C LYS A 510 16.39 21.89 -9.69
N ARG A 511 16.40 21.64 -8.38
CA ARG A 511 17.11 22.45 -7.38
C ARG A 511 18.61 22.49 -7.63
N ILE A 512 19.21 21.35 -7.97
CA ILE A 512 20.62 21.22 -8.34
C ILE A 512 20.89 21.93 -9.68
N ASN A 513 20.04 21.72 -10.68
CA ASN A 513 20.19 22.38 -11.98
C ASN A 513 20.09 23.91 -11.89
N ALA A 514 19.15 24.44 -11.08
CA ALA A 514 19.00 25.86 -10.84
C ALA A 514 20.25 26.48 -10.22
N ARG A 515 20.87 25.76 -9.29
CA ARG A 515 22.12 26.14 -8.65
C ARG A 515 23.30 26.09 -9.63
N HIS A 516 23.50 25.00 -10.37
CA HIS A 516 24.57 24.88 -11.34
C HIS A 516 24.46 25.88 -12.50
N ALA A 517 23.24 26.32 -12.82
CA ALA A 517 23.00 27.40 -13.78
C ALA A 517 23.22 28.81 -13.20
N GLY A 518 23.52 28.93 -11.90
CA GLY A 518 23.76 30.20 -11.21
C GLY A 518 22.50 31.00 -10.90
N PHE A 519 21.32 30.36 -10.97
CA PHE A 519 20.04 31.02 -10.67
C PHE A 519 19.67 30.97 -9.19
N SER A 520 20.13 29.95 -8.45
CA SER A 520 19.82 29.78 -7.04
C SER A 520 20.79 30.55 -6.14
N ARG A 521 20.26 31.28 -5.16
CA ARG A 521 21.05 31.90 -4.09
C ARG A 521 21.35 30.88 -2.98
N LYS A 522 22.49 31.05 -2.31
CA LYS A 522 22.79 30.34 -1.06
C LYS A 522 21.88 30.82 0.07
N LEU A 523 21.26 29.87 0.76
CA LEU A 523 20.37 30.14 1.90
C LEU A 523 21.03 29.73 3.21
N GLU A 524 20.55 30.32 4.31
CA GLU A 524 20.90 29.85 5.65
C GLU A 524 20.20 28.53 5.93
N LYS A 525 20.93 27.57 6.50
CA LYS A 525 20.41 26.26 6.85
C LYS A 525 19.45 26.37 8.05
N LEU A 526 18.28 25.74 7.96
CA LEU A 526 17.27 25.73 9.03
C LEU A 526 17.26 24.43 9.83
N VAL A 527 17.57 23.32 9.18
CA VAL A 527 17.73 22.01 9.83
C VAL A 527 19.05 21.99 10.58
N SER A 528 19.13 21.27 11.70
CA SER A 528 20.40 21.06 12.40
C SER A 528 21.45 20.37 11.51
N GLU A 529 22.73 20.68 11.71
CA GLU A 529 23.86 19.94 11.10
C GLU A 529 24.05 18.54 11.71
N THR A 530 23.30 18.20 12.77
CA THR A 530 23.24 16.83 13.32
C THR A 530 22.37 15.89 12.51
N GLU A 531 21.58 16.43 11.57
CA GLU A 531 20.62 15.72 10.75
C GLU A 531 21.12 15.70 9.28
N PRO A 532 20.82 14.64 8.50
CA PRO A 532 21.36 14.48 7.17
C PRO A 532 20.93 15.58 6.20
N SER A 533 21.80 15.89 5.26
CA SER A 533 21.69 17.03 4.34
C SER A 533 20.41 17.07 3.49
N TRP A 534 19.89 15.91 3.10
CA TRP A 534 18.71 15.82 2.24
C TRP A 534 17.43 16.37 2.88
N LEU A 535 17.39 16.44 4.21
CA LEU A 535 16.24 16.96 4.96
C LEU A 535 16.05 18.47 4.74
N GLU A 536 17.12 19.22 4.47
CA GLU A 536 17.00 20.66 4.19
C GLU A 536 16.25 20.89 2.86
N TYR A 537 16.61 20.12 1.82
CA TYR A 537 15.89 20.15 0.55
C TYR A 537 14.44 19.68 0.72
N LEU A 538 14.21 18.67 1.55
CA LEU A 538 12.84 18.22 1.84
C LEU A 538 12.04 19.31 2.56
N LEU A 539 12.64 20.04 3.50
CA LEU A 539 12.01 21.15 4.20
C LEU A 539 11.62 22.28 3.23
N GLU A 540 12.50 22.65 2.28
CA GLU A 540 12.18 23.62 1.23
C GLU A 540 10.91 23.19 0.47
N LEU A 541 10.85 21.92 0.03
CA LEU A 541 9.69 21.37 -0.66
C LEU A 541 8.44 21.34 0.23
N MET A 542 8.58 20.93 1.50
CA MET A 542 7.47 20.90 2.46
C MET A 542 6.86 22.28 2.66
N ARG A 543 7.69 23.32 2.77
CA ARG A 543 7.22 24.71 2.90
C ARG A 543 6.57 25.22 1.62
N ALA A 544 7.13 24.88 0.46
CA ALA A 544 6.58 25.29 -0.83
C ALA A 544 5.23 24.64 -1.14
N ARG A 545 5.02 23.37 -0.72
CA ARG A 545 3.77 22.64 -0.96
C ARG A 545 2.80 22.64 0.22
N GLY A 546 3.23 23.07 1.39
CA GLY A 546 2.44 22.98 2.63
C GLY A 546 2.34 21.56 3.18
N TYR A 547 3.35 20.72 2.92
CA TYR A 547 3.36 19.34 3.37
C TYR A 547 3.71 19.19 4.85
N TYR A 548 3.20 18.15 5.48
CA TYR A 548 3.41 17.82 6.90
C TYR A 548 3.54 16.32 7.13
N ILE A 549 4.14 15.94 8.25
CA ILE A 549 4.26 14.54 8.68
C ILE A 549 3.33 14.30 9.87
N PHE A 550 2.66 13.15 9.87
CA PHE A 550 1.89 12.68 11.01
C PHE A 550 2.81 12.05 12.07
N HIS A 551 2.70 12.50 13.31
CA HIS A 551 3.42 11.94 14.46
C HIS A 551 2.47 11.21 15.41
N PRO A 552 2.92 10.08 16.00
CA PRO A 552 2.13 9.32 16.96
C PRO A 552 1.99 10.10 18.27
N ALA A 553 0.97 9.74 19.07
CA ALA A 553 0.88 10.20 20.46
C ALA A 553 1.99 9.60 21.33
N THR A 554 2.37 8.35 21.06
CA THR A 554 3.41 7.61 21.76
C THR A 554 4.36 6.98 20.75
N PRO A 555 5.67 7.07 20.94
CA PRO A 555 6.63 6.58 19.95
C PRO A 555 6.57 5.06 19.79
N PHE A 556 6.70 4.62 18.54
CA PHE A 556 6.82 3.22 18.11
C PHE A 556 8.27 2.82 17.79
N VAL A 557 9.21 3.73 18.04
CA VAL A 557 10.64 3.54 17.88
C VAL A 557 11.34 4.09 19.11
N THR A 558 12.45 3.45 19.47
CA THR A 558 13.40 3.97 20.45
C THR A 558 14.63 4.44 19.71
N MET A 559 14.95 5.73 19.84
CA MET A 559 16.18 6.29 19.29
C MET A 559 17.28 6.21 20.35
N HIS A 560 18.27 5.37 20.07
CA HIS A 560 19.38 5.13 20.99
C HIS A 560 20.47 6.19 20.84
N ASN A 561 20.98 6.68 21.96
CA ASN A 561 21.98 7.74 21.96
C ASN A 561 23.41 7.22 21.81
N GLU A 562 23.65 5.96 22.17
CA GLU A 562 24.97 5.37 22.04
C GLU A 562 25.32 5.17 20.57
N LEU A 563 26.53 5.61 20.22
CA LEU A 563 27.03 5.61 18.83
C LEU A 563 26.25 6.55 17.89
N ALA A 564 25.51 7.53 18.42
CA ALA A 564 25.05 8.67 17.61
C ALA A 564 26.27 9.38 17.00
N GLN A 565 26.18 9.67 15.70
CA GLN A 565 27.25 10.30 14.94
C GLN A 565 26.68 11.46 14.15
N ILE A 566 27.51 12.49 13.96
CA ILE A 566 27.21 13.58 13.03
C ILE A 566 27.32 13.02 11.61
N PRO A 567 26.40 13.36 10.69
CA PRO A 567 26.47 12.94 9.29
C PRO A 567 27.83 13.26 8.65
N GLU A 568 28.31 12.35 7.80
CA GLU A 568 29.66 12.41 7.23
C GLU A 568 29.90 13.71 6.46
N GLU A 569 28.86 14.22 5.79
CA GLU A 569 28.92 15.48 5.02
C GLU A 569 29.18 16.73 5.87
N TYR A 570 29.01 16.65 7.20
CA TYR A 570 29.24 17.74 8.14
C TYR A 570 30.48 17.54 9.03
N LEU A 571 31.22 16.45 8.83
CA LEU A 571 32.46 16.19 9.56
C LEU A 571 33.57 17.15 9.10
N ARG A 572 33.96 18.08 9.98
CA ARG A 572 35.04 19.02 9.68
C ARG A 572 36.39 18.30 9.72
N ARG A 573 37.18 18.43 8.64
CA ARG A 573 38.54 17.85 8.62
C ARG A 573 39.45 18.51 9.68
N PRO A 574 40.29 17.72 10.38
CA PRO A 574 41.29 18.26 11.28
C PRO A 574 42.27 19.20 10.55
N GLU A 575 42.72 20.26 11.24
CA GLU A 575 43.67 21.26 10.72
C GLU A 575 45.00 20.68 10.21
N GLU A 576 45.39 19.47 10.65
CA GLU A 576 46.61 18.79 10.21
C GLU A 576 46.53 18.31 8.75
N ASP A 577 45.34 17.93 8.26
CA ASP A 577 45.12 17.53 6.87
C ASP A 577 45.06 18.73 5.91
N LYS A 578 44.63 19.90 6.40
CA LYS A 578 44.61 21.16 5.62
C LYS A 578 46.01 21.64 5.23
N LYS A 579 47.06 21.20 5.94
CA LYS A 579 48.46 21.53 5.61
C LYS A 579 49.08 20.56 4.59
N ALA A 580 48.50 19.37 4.42
CA ALA A 580 49.01 18.33 3.52
C ALA A 580 48.46 18.47 2.08
N THR A 581 47.29 19.09 1.90
CA THR A 581 46.71 19.35 0.57
C THR A 581 46.83 20.83 0.22
N LYS A 582 47.87 21.18 -0.56
CA LYS A 582 47.94 22.44 -1.32
C LYS A 582 47.35 22.27 -2.73
N ASP A 583 46.31 21.45 -2.86
CA ASP A 583 45.55 21.38 -4.11
C ASP A 583 44.39 22.39 -4.03
N PRO A 584 44.22 23.27 -5.03
CA PRO A 584 43.20 24.32 -5.02
C PRO A 584 41.76 23.82 -5.17
N GLU A 585 41.52 22.50 -5.22
CA GLU A 585 40.18 21.90 -5.34
C GLU A 585 39.48 21.63 -3.99
N THR A 586 40.08 21.98 -2.84
CA THR A 586 39.55 21.51 -1.52
C THR A 586 39.56 22.55 -0.39
N ALA A 587 39.33 23.83 -0.70
CA ALA A 587 38.68 24.75 0.24
C ALA A 587 37.19 24.33 0.41
N PRO A 588 36.44 24.72 1.47
CA PRO A 588 34.97 24.61 1.42
C PRO A 588 34.54 25.37 0.17
N SER A 589 34.17 24.64 -0.87
CA SER A 589 34.10 25.21 -2.20
C SER A 589 32.98 26.24 -2.21
N GLU A 590 33.06 27.21 -3.11
CA GLU A 590 31.93 28.10 -3.39
C GLU A 590 30.68 27.31 -3.89
N GLU A 591 30.72 25.98 -3.89
CA GLU A 591 29.75 25.01 -4.40
C GLU A 591 28.93 24.30 -3.30
N GLU A 592 28.69 24.91 -2.13
CA GLU A 592 27.63 24.43 -1.17
C GLU A 592 26.35 25.28 -1.20
N ASP A 593 25.18 24.60 -1.19
CA ASP A 593 23.85 25.21 -1.37
C ASP A 593 23.39 26.02 -0.16
N PHE A 594 23.86 25.60 1.03
CA PHE A 594 23.48 26.15 2.32
C PHE A 594 24.70 26.69 3.05
N LEU A 595 24.50 27.77 3.80
CA LEU A 595 25.51 28.33 4.68
C LEU A 595 25.52 27.53 5.99
N LEU A 596 26.67 26.93 6.30
CA LEU A 596 26.90 26.22 7.56
C LEU A 596 27.13 27.18 8.73
N ALA A 597 26.77 26.75 9.92
CA ALA A 597 27.01 27.47 11.16
C ALA A 597 28.52 27.55 11.46
N SER A 598 28.94 28.65 12.11
CA SER A 598 30.35 28.83 12.47
C SER A 598 30.83 27.84 13.54
N ASN A 599 29.93 27.40 14.41
CA ASN A 599 30.23 26.53 15.55
C ASN A 599 30.08 25.06 15.15
N GLU A 600 30.82 24.15 15.78
CA GLU A 600 30.68 22.71 15.51
C GLU A 600 29.31 22.20 15.97
N PRO A 601 28.68 21.29 15.20
CA PRO A 601 27.42 20.67 15.60
C PRO A 601 27.59 19.89 16.91
N THR A 602 26.68 20.10 17.85
CA THR A 602 26.61 19.35 19.10
C THR A 602 25.50 18.31 19.00
N LEU A 603 25.83 17.04 19.20
CA LEU A 603 24.81 15.99 19.31
C LEU A 603 23.94 16.23 20.55
N HIS A 604 22.64 16.09 20.37
CA HIS A 604 21.65 16.19 21.43
C HIS A 604 21.19 14.79 21.84
N GLU A 605 20.99 14.57 23.13
CA GLU A 605 20.44 13.31 23.63
C GLU A 605 18.94 13.23 23.32
N HIS A 606 18.55 12.17 22.63
CA HIS A 606 17.17 11.77 22.44
C HIS A 606 16.61 11.17 23.73
N VAL A 607 15.30 11.33 23.93
CA VAL A 607 14.62 10.66 25.03
C VAL A 607 14.43 9.20 24.65
N GLU A 608 15.17 8.31 25.31
CA GLU A 608 15.02 6.87 25.10
C GLU A 608 13.70 6.39 25.71
N HIS A 609 12.87 5.77 24.87
CA HIS A 609 11.61 5.18 25.27
C HIS A 609 11.74 3.67 25.43
N GLU A 610 11.11 3.08 26.45
CA GLU A 610 11.03 1.62 26.55
C GLU A 610 9.96 1.10 25.57
N PRO A 611 10.28 0.09 24.73
CA PRO A 611 9.32 -0.46 23.79
C PRO A 611 8.19 -1.17 24.55
N ARG A 612 6.96 -0.67 24.39
CA ARG A 612 5.75 -1.33 24.92
C ARG A 612 5.37 -2.52 24.04
N THR A 613 5.73 -3.73 24.45
CA THR A 613 5.64 -4.94 23.61
C THR A 613 4.45 -5.86 23.89
N THR A 614 3.65 -5.60 24.94
CA THR A 614 2.69 -6.60 25.46
C THR A 614 1.23 -6.32 25.16
N GLN A 615 0.88 -5.20 24.51
CA GLN A 615 -0.50 -4.79 24.28
C GLN A 615 -0.86 -4.81 22.79
N PRO A 616 -2.10 -5.20 22.43
CA PRO A 616 -2.56 -5.13 21.05
C PRO A 616 -2.66 -3.68 20.58
N LEU A 617 -2.52 -3.45 19.27
CA LEU A 617 -2.39 -2.11 18.69
C LEU A 617 -3.55 -1.18 19.06
N HIS A 618 -4.79 -1.68 19.03
CA HIS A 618 -5.99 -0.90 19.37
C HIS A 618 -6.01 -0.41 20.83
N SER A 619 -5.31 -1.10 21.74
CA SER A 619 -5.17 -0.70 23.14
C SER A 619 -3.97 0.23 23.38
N LEU A 620 -2.96 0.17 22.51
CA LEU A 620 -1.80 1.07 22.54
C LEU A 620 -2.14 2.48 22.05
N LEU A 621 -3.07 2.57 21.09
CA LEU A 621 -3.44 3.83 20.46
C LEU A 621 -4.42 4.63 21.34
N PRO A 622 -4.35 5.98 21.29
CA PRO A 622 -5.35 6.84 21.92
C PRO A 622 -6.73 6.62 21.29
N PHE A 623 -7.77 7.16 21.94
CA PHE A 623 -9.16 7.11 21.43
C PHE A 623 -9.69 5.68 21.17
N ALA A 624 -9.22 4.70 21.97
CA ALA A 624 -9.56 3.27 21.80
C ALA A 624 -9.28 2.74 20.38
N GLY A 625 -8.24 3.28 19.75
CA GLY A 625 -7.81 2.93 18.40
C GLY A 625 -8.56 3.62 17.27
N ASP A 626 -9.57 4.47 17.53
CA ASP A 626 -10.22 5.26 16.49
C ASP A 626 -9.30 6.42 16.06
N LEU A 627 -8.90 6.44 14.80
CA LEU A 627 -7.97 7.45 14.31
C LEU A 627 -8.74 8.74 13.99
N PRO A 628 -8.33 9.88 14.56
CA PRO A 628 -8.99 11.15 14.29
C PRO A 628 -8.69 11.66 12.88
N GLU A 629 -9.63 12.41 12.32
CA GLU A 629 -9.44 13.12 11.05
C GLU A 629 -8.30 14.14 11.16
N LEU A 630 -7.50 14.30 10.09
CA LEU A 630 -6.30 15.15 10.10
C LEU A 630 -6.63 16.60 10.46
N ALA A 631 -7.77 17.13 10.00
CA ALA A 631 -8.24 18.49 10.28
C ALA A 631 -8.50 18.78 11.77
N HIS A 632 -8.60 17.73 12.59
CA HIS A 632 -8.88 17.84 14.02
C HIS A 632 -7.64 17.77 14.89
N LEU A 633 -6.49 17.41 14.33
CA LEU A 633 -5.25 17.23 15.06
C LEU A 633 -4.55 18.56 15.34
N PRO A 634 -3.82 18.68 16.47
CA PRO A 634 -2.88 19.76 16.68
C PRO A 634 -1.86 19.82 15.55
N PHE A 635 -1.55 21.03 15.06
CA PHE A 635 -0.58 21.25 14.01
C PHE A 635 0.56 22.15 14.51
N ILE A 636 1.80 21.74 14.22
CA ILE A 636 3.02 22.47 14.54
C ILE A 636 3.69 22.93 13.23
N SER A 637 4.00 24.21 13.15
CA SER A 637 4.74 24.82 12.02
C SER A 637 6.21 24.39 12.01
N HIS A 638 6.93 24.62 10.90
CA HIS A 638 8.37 24.36 10.82
C HIS A 638 9.23 25.11 11.87
N GLN A 639 8.68 26.15 12.51
CA GLN A 639 9.34 26.94 13.55
C GLN A 639 9.06 26.40 14.96
N GLY A 640 8.19 25.40 15.10
CA GLY A 640 7.78 24.85 16.39
C GLY A 640 6.56 25.53 17.02
N GLU A 641 5.88 26.42 16.31
CA GLU A 641 4.69 27.12 16.80
C GLU A 641 3.41 26.34 16.47
N HIS A 642 2.44 26.35 17.39
CA HIS A 642 1.10 25.82 17.14
C HIS A 642 0.34 26.71 16.16
N ILE A 643 -0.13 26.13 15.06
CA ILE A 643 -0.86 26.84 14.02
C ILE A 643 -2.12 26.08 13.61
N ASP A 644 -3.03 26.75 12.90
CA ASP A 644 -4.20 26.13 12.28
C ASP A 644 -3.97 25.89 10.77
N PHE A 645 -4.75 25.01 10.15
CA PHE A 645 -4.66 24.69 8.72
C PHE A 645 -4.79 25.91 7.81
N ALA A 646 -5.60 26.90 8.19
CA ALA A 646 -5.72 28.15 7.44
C ALA A 646 -4.40 28.95 7.41
N GLN A 647 -3.66 28.93 8.53
CA GLN A 647 -2.37 29.60 8.63
C GLN A 647 -1.28 28.86 7.85
N VAL A 648 -1.37 27.53 7.72
CA VAL A 648 -0.48 26.74 6.86
C VAL A 648 -0.56 27.20 5.40
N ALA A 649 -1.79 27.39 4.90
CA ALA A 649 -2.01 27.89 3.55
C ALA A 649 -1.45 29.31 3.35
N GLU A 650 -1.64 30.20 4.33
CA GLU A 650 -1.10 31.57 4.30
C GLU A 650 0.44 31.58 4.30
N GLN A 651 1.07 30.74 5.13
CA GLN A 651 2.53 30.60 5.18
C GLN A 651 3.09 30.08 3.85
N ARG A 652 2.42 29.09 3.24
CA ARG A 652 2.77 28.57 1.91
C ARG A 652 2.67 29.66 0.84
N ASP A 653 1.55 30.38 0.80
CA ASP A 653 1.30 31.41 -0.22
C ASP A 653 2.26 32.59 -0.10
N THR A 654 2.75 32.86 1.11
CA THR A 654 3.80 33.84 1.38
C THR A 654 5.19 33.34 0.96
N TYR A 655 5.50 32.06 1.20
CA TYR A 655 6.80 31.47 0.90
C TYR A 655 7.01 31.18 -0.58
N LEU A 656 5.96 30.83 -1.32
CA LEU A 656 6.03 30.42 -2.73
C LEU A 656 6.70 31.46 -3.65
N PRO A 657 6.29 32.75 -3.65
CA PRO A 657 6.94 33.78 -4.47
C PRO A 657 8.40 33.98 -4.09
N TYR A 658 8.71 33.95 -2.78
CA TYR A 658 10.07 34.04 -2.27
C TYR A 658 10.94 32.88 -2.78
N PHE A 659 10.43 31.64 -2.69
CA PHE A 659 11.13 30.46 -3.18
C PHE A 659 11.40 30.54 -4.68
N ARG A 660 10.37 30.84 -5.49
CA ARG A 660 10.49 30.93 -6.96
C ARG A 660 11.52 31.99 -7.38
N GLN A 661 11.57 33.12 -6.69
CA GLN A 661 12.49 34.20 -7.00
C GLN A 661 13.94 33.89 -6.60
N HIS A 662 14.16 33.35 -5.39
CA HIS A 662 15.52 33.20 -4.84
C HIS A 662 16.16 31.83 -5.06
N VAL A 663 15.34 30.80 -5.27
CA VAL A 663 15.78 29.41 -5.46
C VAL A 663 15.37 28.91 -6.84
N GLY A 664 14.13 29.19 -7.24
CA GLY A 664 13.55 28.73 -8.50
C GLY A 664 14.10 29.40 -9.77
N GLY A 665 14.80 30.53 -9.63
CA GLY A 665 15.38 31.29 -10.75
C GLY A 665 14.40 32.14 -11.54
N CYS A 666 13.21 32.39 -11.00
CA CYS A 666 12.16 33.16 -11.68
C CYS A 666 12.35 34.68 -11.55
N ALA A 667 11.92 35.42 -12.57
CA ALA A 667 11.77 36.87 -12.47
C ALA A 667 10.69 37.24 -11.42
N PRO A 668 10.78 38.40 -10.76
CA PRO A 668 9.85 38.76 -9.67
C PRO A 668 8.38 38.80 -10.11
N GLU A 669 8.10 39.20 -11.35
CA GLU A 669 6.73 39.22 -11.90
C GLU A 669 6.20 37.80 -12.12
N GLU A 670 7.03 36.90 -12.68
CA GLU A 670 6.67 35.50 -12.94
C GLU A 670 6.58 34.67 -11.66
N ALA A 671 7.36 35.02 -10.63
CA ALA A 671 7.35 34.36 -9.33
C ALA A 671 6.01 34.59 -8.59
N ALA A 672 5.43 35.78 -8.73
CA ALA A 672 4.17 36.16 -8.10
C ALA A 672 2.93 35.65 -8.85
N ARG A 673 3.05 35.31 -10.15
CA ARG A 673 1.94 34.77 -10.94
C ARG A 673 1.54 33.38 -10.42
N LYS A 674 0.23 33.14 -10.29
CA LYS A 674 -0.31 31.85 -9.83
C LYS A 674 -0.11 30.77 -10.89
N ARG A 675 0.27 29.57 -10.45
CA ARG A 675 0.64 28.43 -11.30
C ARG A 675 -0.07 27.19 -10.79
N VAL A 676 -0.40 26.28 -11.70
CA VAL A 676 -1.07 25.03 -11.36
C VAL A 676 -0.05 24.05 -10.77
N PRO A 677 -0.17 23.66 -9.50
CA PRO A 677 0.70 22.65 -8.92
C PRO A 677 0.29 21.26 -9.39
N HIS A 678 1.27 20.46 -9.79
CA HIS A 678 1.08 19.03 -10.06
C HIS A 678 1.71 18.20 -8.95
N ASP A 679 1.13 17.05 -8.62
CA ASP A 679 1.69 16.16 -7.60
C ASP A 679 2.96 15.45 -8.09
N SER A 680 3.01 15.08 -9.37
CA SER A 680 4.11 14.28 -9.92
C SER A 680 5.30 15.08 -10.42
N ASN A 681 5.19 16.42 -10.47
CA ASN A 681 6.27 17.29 -10.93
C ASN A 681 6.30 18.60 -10.12
N THR A 682 7.43 19.28 -10.20
CA THR A 682 7.71 20.56 -9.53
C THR A 682 7.98 21.70 -10.50
N ASN A 683 7.44 21.60 -11.72
CA ASN A 683 7.66 22.62 -12.76
C ASN A 683 7.16 24.00 -12.33
N ASP A 684 6.11 24.04 -11.52
CA ASP A 684 5.53 25.26 -10.97
C ASP A 684 6.50 26.04 -10.05
N LEU A 685 7.51 25.37 -9.47
CA LEU A 685 8.46 25.97 -8.52
C LEU A 685 9.69 26.61 -9.18
N PHE A 686 9.96 26.30 -10.45
CA PHE A 686 11.21 26.68 -11.12
C PHE A 686 10.96 27.40 -12.45
N CYS A 687 11.94 28.19 -12.90
CA CYS A 687 11.96 28.87 -14.20
C CYS A 687 13.22 28.49 -14.99
N LEU A 688 13.42 27.18 -15.20
CA LEU A 688 14.58 26.65 -15.90
C LEU A 688 14.33 26.51 -17.41
N PRO A 689 15.37 26.54 -18.25
CA PRO A 689 15.22 26.32 -19.68
C PRO A 689 14.57 24.96 -19.98
N GLY A 690 13.49 24.95 -20.76
CA GLY A 690 12.77 23.73 -21.14
C GLY A 690 11.73 23.25 -20.13
N VAL A 691 11.49 24.00 -19.05
CA VAL A 691 10.36 23.74 -18.14
C VAL A 691 9.14 24.50 -18.64
N GLU A 692 8.10 23.77 -19.03
CA GLU A 692 6.80 24.34 -19.37
C GLU A 692 5.99 24.55 -18.08
N VAL A 693 5.48 25.77 -17.90
CA VAL A 693 4.74 26.20 -16.72
C VAL A 693 3.29 26.48 -17.13
N GLU A 694 2.36 25.89 -16.39
CA GLU A 694 0.93 26.12 -16.56
C GLU A 694 0.45 27.18 -15.55
N TYR A 695 -0.30 28.16 -16.04
CA TYR A 695 -0.83 29.25 -15.23
C TYR A 695 -2.34 29.08 -15.00
N GLU A 696 -2.79 29.43 -13.78
CA GLU A 696 -4.21 29.25 -13.40
C GLU A 696 -5.15 30.12 -14.25
N ASP A 697 -4.75 31.34 -14.59
CA ASP A 697 -5.52 32.28 -15.42
C ASP A 697 -5.70 31.79 -16.87
N GLU A 698 -4.72 31.06 -17.40
CA GLU A 698 -4.80 30.43 -18.72
C GLU A 698 -5.77 29.23 -18.70
N MET A 699 -5.81 28.46 -17.61
CA MET A 699 -6.79 27.37 -17.43
C MET A 699 -8.22 27.89 -17.27
N GLU A 700 -8.43 28.94 -16.47
CA GLU A 700 -9.75 29.54 -16.28
C GLU A 700 -10.32 30.08 -17.58
N THR A 701 -9.48 30.72 -18.41
CA THR A 701 -9.88 31.24 -19.72
C THR A 701 -10.17 30.12 -20.72
N GLU A 702 -9.39 29.03 -20.72
CA GLU A 702 -9.71 27.85 -21.54
C GLU A 702 -11.00 27.14 -21.09
N ALA A 703 -11.23 27.03 -19.78
CA ALA A 703 -12.45 26.42 -19.24
C ALA A 703 -13.68 27.27 -19.60
N ALA A 704 -13.58 28.59 -19.47
CA ALA A 704 -14.63 29.53 -19.89
C ALA A 704 -14.86 29.52 -21.41
N ALA A 705 -13.81 29.32 -22.21
CA ALA A 705 -13.96 29.17 -23.66
C ALA A 705 -14.65 27.86 -24.04
N LYS A 706 -14.38 26.75 -23.35
CA LYS A 706 -15.03 25.45 -23.59
C LYS A 706 -16.50 25.46 -23.20
N THR A 707 -16.85 26.06 -22.06
CA THR A 707 -18.26 26.20 -21.65
C THR A 707 -19.03 27.16 -22.55
N GLY A 708 -18.41 28.26 -23.00
CA GLY A 708 -19.00 29.17 -23.97
C GLY A 708 -19.24 28.55 -25.36
N VAL A 709 -18.41 27.60 -25.79
CA VAL A 709 -18.60 26.86 -27.05
C VAL A 709 -19.74 25.83 -26.93
N GLU A 710 -19.90 25.16 -25.79
CA GLU A 710 -21.06 24.27 -25.53
C GLU A 710 -22.39 25.05 -25.45
N GLU A 711 -22.38 26.27 -24.92
CA GLU A 711 -23.56 27.15 -24.88
C GLU A 711 -23.96 27.63 -26.29
N ILE A 712 -22.99 27.87 -27.20
CA ILE A 712 -23.25 28.27 -28.59
C ILE A 712 -23.75 27.08 -29.44
N GLU A 713 -23.26 25.86 -29.20
CA GLU A 713 -23.79 24.65 -29.85
C GLU A 713 -25.20 24.27 -29.35
N GLY A 714 -25.56 24.63 -28.11
CA GLY A 714 -26.90 24.47 -27.56
C GLY A 714 -27.96 25.46 -28.09
N VAL A 715 -27.53 26.62 -28.62
CA VAL A 715 -28.43 27.68 -29.12
C VAL A 715 -28.63 27.62 -30.66
N SER A 716 -27.94 26.72 -31.35
CA SER A 716 -28.08 26.51 -32.81
C SER A 716 -29.17 25.50 -33.22
N LEU A 717 -30.00 25.05 -32.27
CA LEU A 717 -31.13 24.15 -32.53
C LEU A 717 -32.43 24.76 -31.98
N ASP A 718 -32.89 25.83 -32.63
CA ASP A 718 -34.30 26.28 -32.62
C ASP A 718 -34.71 26.78 -34.01
#